data_AF-A0A438EJG7-F1
#
_entry.id   AF-A0A438EJG7-F1
#
_cell.length_a   1.000
_cell.length_b   1.000
_cell.length_c   1.000
_cell.angle_alpha   90.00
_cell.angle_beta   90.00
_cell.angle_gamma   90.00
#
_symmetry.space_group_name_H-M   'P 1'
#
loop_
_entity.id
_entity.type
_entity.pdbx_description
1 polymer ?
#
loop_
_entity_poly.entity_id
_entity_poly.type
_entity_poly.pdbx_seq_one_letter_code
_entity_poly.pdbx_strand_id
1 'polypeptide(L)'
;MESKRNFLTTLDCLDELLRLEEELGNFMEAANIAKLSGEILLEAEMLGKAGNYRDASTLFLCYVFANSLWASGSRGWPLKPFVKKEELLTKARLFAERESKQFYEFVCMEASILSNEQTSLFEMNQCLSTSQRHKSVRGEILSARKIIDAHLNSNTTKYEWTDEWVSDLKQHSEVRLSQNCISVETLLYFWNVWKENVVNIFESLGLDETTQDVKNYSSYGEFCFNYFGVRKQCKNLNLIHALLIPDANWLRAVDDRFIRRTGKLVYVDADQFASAARSYWSSELLSVGTKVLENLEVLYNYSTWKSLSLFCQSKLLVHMFEVSEFLLKLKFLDLRYNAARTLQKFLDISTRQFCSKIFPLDWKKSSTENMVSLRETELSRNLLEEVISTSISIKSEFTYGQIGRVASWILGMGKLTTELYEKIAEKFAVNPPWKAFINNLSGNIGSGFPQDSVPINESQKHVSLVLTLDGALRDTYNAYWGQSDYISPGYFLYLVDRLLILLPKSGLVANPQFPFGATLDYVAYIAQDLLYKKQVTVEWIRKSNINFNEYYPLRGDITSLLPRDFCDVLWRRRKRNQFDISVNVLAEALRKVDNPLVIVKLQRNSSEVSCPDAIFIDMTVNQCREDLLCVLFQRNINSSSIELPSSSNASSNLGSGVDQGLTSQNDEVIGGNPQNNYEHFWDFLDAVDSSAMNFLPNAPRVEVENNIRLITSVLATFHKNPAEGEDVNLCQELNSMLDELRQLSSALNVSNNGSRIGELFVRLNSIRPRVEPLLNQLFLQKDSNSVNEASSSASTIPSGIQNQVDKGTGKAEESEEADEVNTKTPSNSNNREAESKKGKGKAKKGKKGKGRRK
;
A
#
# COMPACT_ATOMS: atom_id res chain seq x y z
N MET A 1 -44.30 35.44 41.15
CA MET A 1 -43.17 35.56 40.20
C MET A 1 -43.66 35.52 38.76
N GLU A 2 -44.53 34.59 38.38
CA GLU A 2 -45.30 34.55 37.12
C GLU A 2 -45.56 35.88 36.43
N SER A 3 -46.18 36.83 37.14
CA SER A 3 -46.54 38.14 36.59
C SER A 3 -45.34 38.94 36.08
N LYS A 4 -44.14 38.77 36.65
CA LYS A 4 -42.89 39.37 36.15
C LYS A 4 -42.39 38.64 34.90
N ARG A 5 -42.36 37.31 34.91
CA ARG A 5 -41.95 36.50 33.74
C ARG A 5 -42.83 36.83 32.54
N ASN A 6 -44.15 36.69 32.70
CA ASN A 6 -45.13 36.96 31.63
C ASN A 6 -45.06 38.40 31.12
N PHE A 7 -44.84 39.39 31.99
CA PHE A 7 -44.63 40.78 31.58
C PHE A 7 -43.38 40.96 30.71
N LEU A 8 -42.23 40.44 31.14
CA LEU A 8 -40.97 40.55 30.39
C LEU A 8 -41.02 39.77 29.07
N THR A 9 -41.59 38.56 29.07
CA THR A 9 -41.79 37.73 27.86
C THR A 9 -42.74 38.41 26.85
N THR A 10 -43.78 39.11 27.32
CA THR A 10 -44.72 39.84 26.44
C THR A 10 -44.07 41.08 25.79
N LEU A 11 -42.98 41.59 26.38
CA LEU A 11 -42.23 42.75 25.89
C LEU A 11 -40.92 42.40 25.15
N ASP A 12 -40.62 41.10 24.97
CA ASP A 12 -39.36 40.58 24.41
C ASP A 12 -38.10 41.08 25.17
N CYS A 13 -38.23 41.36 26.47
CA CYS A 13 -37.15 41.82 27.35
C CYS A 13 -36.25 40.65 27.78
N LEU A 14 -35.57 40.02 26.82
CA LEU A 14 -34.78 38.80 27.04
C LEU A 14 -33.59 39.00 28.00
N ASP A 15 -32.91 40.15 27.92
CA ASP A 15 -31.72 40.41 28.75
C ASP A 15 -32.13 40.63 30.24
N GLU A 16 -33.28 41.23 30.52
CA GLU A 16 -33.88 41.31 31.87
C GLU A 16 -34.46 39.98 32.34
N LEU A 17 -35.12 39.23 31.46
CA LEU A 17 -35.70 37.92 31.78
C LEU A 17 -34.61 36.90 32.13
N LEU A 18 -33.48 36.91 31.43
CA LEU A 18 -32.32 36.07 31.74
C LEU A 18 -31.80 36.33 33.14
N ARG A 19 -31.60 37.60 33.52
CA ARG A 19 -31.18 37.98 34.87
C ARG A 19 -32.18 37.55 35.93
N LEU A 20 -33.48 37.67 35.65
CA LEU A 20 -34.53 37.24 36.56
C LEU A 20 -34.49 35.72 36.82
N GLU A 21 -34.23 34.90 35.79
CA GLU A 21 -34.11 33.45 35.96
C GLU A 21 -32.78 33.06 36.62
N GLU A 22 -31.68 33.78 36.34
CA GLU A 22 -30.39 33.57 37.02
C GLU A 22 -30.45 33.92 38.51
N GLU A 23 -31.08 35.04 38.89
CA GLU A 23 -31.35 35.44 40.29
C GLU A 23 -32.20 34.41 41.05
N LEU A 24 -33.03 33.64 40.33
CA LEU A 24 -33.87 32.58 40.89
C LEU A 24 -33.20 31.19 40.88
N GLY A 25 -32.00 31.06 40.30
CA GLY A 25 -31.30 29.77 40.14
C GLY A 25 -31.89 28.86 39.05
N ASN A 26 -32.78 29.37 38.20
CA ASN A 26 -33.41 28.63 37.09
C ASN A 26 -32.46 28.60 35.88
N PHE A 27 -31.30 27.97 36.05
CA PHE A 27 -30.20 28.05 35.08
C PHE A 27 -30.52 27.39 33.73
N MET A 28 -31.44 26.42 33.67
CA MET A 28 -31.91 25.85 32.40
C MET A 28 -32.77 26.84 31.60
N GLU A 29 -33.64 27.58 32.27
CA GLU A 29 -34.46 28.64 31.70
C GLU A 29 -33.56 29.79 31.23
N ALA A 30 -32.60 30.22 32.06
CA ALA A 30 -31.60 31.23 31.70
C ALA A 30 -30.76 30.80 30.47
N ALA A 31 -30.35 29.54 30.37
CA ALA A 31 -29.67 29.00 29.19
C ALA A 31 -30.55 29.04 27.93
N ASN A 32 -31.83 28.65 28.04
CA ASN A 32 -32.77 28.72 26.93
C ASN A 32 -33.03 30.17 26.48
N ILE A 33 -33.04 31.14 27.39
CA ILE A 33 -33.14 32.57 27.05
C ILE A 33 -31.84 33.04 26.36
N ALA A 34 -30.66 32.69 26.88
CA ALA A 34 -29.38 33.04 26.25
C ALA A 34 -29.28 32.51 24.80
N LYS A 35 -29.78 31.28 24.57
CA LYS A 35 -29.89 30.64 23.26
C LYS A 35 -30.84 31.38 22.29
N LEU A 36 -31.90 31.99 22.82
CA LEU A 36 -32.82 32.85 22.05
C LEU A 36 -32.23 34.24 21.76
N SER A 37 -31.44 34.81 22.68
CA SER A 37 -30.67 36.04 22.45
C SER A 37 -29.45 35.85 21.54
N GLY A 38 -28.98 34.61 21.35
CA GLY A 38 -27.80 34.26 20.56
C GLY A 38 -26.47 34.29 21.33
N GLU A 39 -26.51 34.42 22.66
CA GLU A 39 -25.33 34.61 23.50
C GLU A 39 -24.71 33.26 23.91
N ILE A 40 -24.07 32.60 22.94
CA ILE A 40 -23.55 31.21 23.04
C ILE A 40 -22.67 30.96 24.27
N LEU A 41 -21.82 31.93 24.64
CA LEU A 41 -20.96 31.81 25.83
C LEU A 41 -21.76 31.87 27.13
N LEU A 42 -22.83 32.67 27.16
CA LEU A 42 -23.74 32.77 28.31
C LEU A 42 -24.64 31.53 28.40
N GLU A 43 -25.11 31.01 27.25
CA GLU A 43 -25.79 29.71 27.16
C GLU A 43 -24.92 28.59 27.73
N ALA A 44 -23.63 28.54 27.37
CA ALA A 44 -22.68 27.57 27.88
C ALA A 44 -22.41 27.72 29.40
N GLU A 45 -22.26 28.95 29.90
CA GLU A 45 -22.08 29.19 31.34
C GLU A 45 -23.33 28.84 32.15
N MET A 46 -24.54 29.11 31.64
CA MET A 46 -25.79 28.74 32.32
C MET A 46 -26.04 27.22 32.30
N LEU A 47 -25.77 26.52 31.18
CA LEU A 47 -25.79 25.05 31.15
C LEU A 47 -24.79 24.44 32.14
N GLY A 48 -23.61 25.06 32.26
CA GLY A 48 -22.60 24.69 33.26
C GLY A 48 -23.07 24.87 34.70
N LYS A 49 -23.82 25.95 35.02
CA LYS A 49 -24.46 26.15 36.33
C LYS A 49 -25.62 25.18 36.58
N ALA A 50 -26.35 24.80 35.53
CA ALA A 50 -27.43 23.82 35.57
C ALA A 50 -26.96 22.35 35.74
N GLY A 51 -25.66 22.09 35.71
CA GLY A 51 -25.08 20.74 35.77
C GLY A 51 -25.02 20.01 34.42
N ASN A 52 -25.46 20.63 33.32
CA ASN A 52 -25.31 20.08 31.97
C ASN A 52 -23.91 20.40 31.41
N TYR A 53 -22.91 19.74 31.99
CA TYR A 53 -21.50 19.98 31.68
C TYR A 53 -21.09 19.55 30.26
N ARG A 54 -21.76 18.53 29.69
CA ARG A 54 -21.51 18.02 28.34
C ARG A 54 -21.84 19.08 27.28
N ASP A 55 -23.03 19.64 27.33
CA ASP A 55 -23.46 20.65 26.36
C ASP A 55 -22.72 21.97 26.56
N ALA A 56 -22.47 22.37 27.82
CA ALA A 56 -21.65 23.54 28.15
C ALA A 56 -20.25 23.46 27.51
N SER A 57 -19.51 22.38 27.76
CA SER A 57 -18.18 22.17 27.16
C SER A 57 -18.23 22.15 25.63
N THR A 58 -19.22 21.47 25.06
CA THR A 58 -19.39 21.36 23.60
C THR A 58 -19.64 22.73 22.96
N LEU A 59 -20.45 23.60 23.58
CA LEU A 59 -20.67 24.97 23.11
C LEU A 59 -19.40 25.83 23.18
N PHE A 60 -18.57 25.70 24.21
CA PHE A 60 -17.27 26.38 24.25
C PHE A 60 -16.35 25.94 23.10
N LEU A 61 -16.25 24.63 22.84
CA LEU A 61 -15.46 24.11 21.72
C LEU A 61 -16.00 24.61 20.37
N CYS A 62 -17.31 24.55 20.13
CA CYS A 62 -17.91 25.03 18.88
C CYS A 62 -17.73 26.54 18.69
N TYR A 63 -17.85 27.34 19.75
CA TYR A 63 -17.57 28.77 19.70
C TYR A 63 -16.10 29.05 19.34
N VAL A 64 -15.15 28.38 20.00
CA VAL A 64 -13.71 28.54 19.73
C VAL A 64 -13.34 28.10 18.32
N PHE A 65 -13.93 27.00 17.83
CA PHE A 65 -13.71 26.48 16.49
C PHE A 65 -14.18 27.47 15.42
N ALA A 66 -15.45 27.90 15.47
CA ALA A 66 -16.00 28.85 14.51
C ALA A 66 -15.23 30.19 14.52
N ASN A 67 -14.91 30.73 15.71
CA ASN A 67 -14.18 31.99 15.83
C ASN A 67 -12.75 31.88 15.29
N SER A 68 -12.08 30.75 15.49
CA SER A 68 -10.75 30.49 14.91
C SER A 68 -10.77 30.47 13.37
N LEU A 69 -11.90 30.10 12.74
CA LEU A 69 -12.03 30.04 11.29
C LEU A 69 -12.49 31.36 10.65
N TRP A 70 -13.47 32.06 11.23
CA TRP A 70 -14.20 33.14 10.54
C TRP A 70 -14.10 34.54 11.15
N ALA A 71 -13.76 34.67 12.44
CA ALA A 71 -13.70 35.97 13.10
C ALA A 71 -12.62 36.88 12.48
N SER A 72 -12.72 38.19 12.75
CA SER A 72 -11.74 39.21 12.30
C SER A 72 -11.52 39.22 10.78
N GLY A 73 -12.58 39.00 10.00
CA GLY A 73 -12.55 38.99 8.54
C GLY A 73 -11.78 37.81 7.92
N SER A 74 -11.58 36.73 8.67
CA SER A 74 -10.92 35.51 8.19
C SER A 74 -11.65 34.85 7.01
N ARG A 75 -11.02 33.90 6.32
CA ARG A 75 -11.55 33.21 5.12
C ARG A 75 -11.72 31.71 5.33
N GLY A 76 -11.96 31.28 6.57
CA GLY A 76 -11.87 29.88 6.97
C GLY A 76 -10.43 29.54 7.39
N TRP A 77 -9.94 28.39 6.94
CA TRP A 77 -8.62 27.86 7.31
C TRP A 77 -7.44 28.80 6.93
N PRO A 78 -6.33 28.85 7.69
CA PRO A 78 -6.03 28.14 8.95
C PRO A 78 -6.71 28.74 10.18
N LEU A 79 -6.80 27.93 11.25
CA LEU A 79 -7.25 28.37 12.58
C LEU A 79 -6.39 29.54 13.08
N LYS A 80 -7.03 30.61 13.53
CA LYS A 80 -6.37 31.83 14.02
C LYS A 80 -6.44 31.98 15.54
N PRO A 81 -5.48 32.70 16.14
CA PRO A 81 -5.61 33.19 17.51
C PRO A 81 -6.64 34.32 17.59
N PHE A 82 -7.38 34.34 18.70
CA PHE A 82 -8.25 35.46 19.08
C PHE A 82 -8.24 35.62 20.61
N VAL A 83 -8.70 36.77 21.11
CA VAL A 83 -8.65 37.11 22.54
C VAL A 83 -9.53 36.14 23.35
N LYS A 84 -9.05 35.70 24.53
CA LYS A 84 -9.67 34.67 25.39
C LYS A 84 -9.70 33.23 24.82
N LYS A 85 -9.11 32.93 23.66
CA LYS A 85 -9.18 31.57 23.07
C LYS A 85 -8.77 30.45 24.04
N GLU A 86 -7.60 30.55 24.68
CA GLU A 86 -7.15 29.52 25.65
C GLU A 86 -7.94 29.56 26.98
N GLU A 87 -8.49 30.72 27.39
CA GLU A 87 -9.41 30.84 28.55
C GLU A 87 -10.69 30.00 28.31
N LEU A 88 -11.26 30.09 27.10
CA LEU A 88 -12.46 29.35 26.70
C LEU A 88 -12.20 27.85 26.54
N LEU A 89 -11.03 27.46 26.00
CA LEU A 89 -10.60 26.05 25.97
C LEU A 89 -10.38 25.49 27.38
N THR A 90 -9.86 26.30 28.31
CA THR A 90 -9.71 25.91 29.72
C THR A 90 -11.07 25.74 30.40
N LYS A 91 -12.04 26.64 30.15
CA LYS A 91 -13.43 26.46 30.61
C LYS A 91 -14.06 25.17 30.07
N ALA A 92 -13.85 24.84 28.79
CA ALA A 92 -14.36 23.59 28.22
C ALA A 92 -13.83 22.35 28.97
N ARG A 93 -12.51 22.29 29.20
CA ARG A 93 -11.85 21.23 29.99
C ARG A 93 -12.46 21.11 31.40
N LEU A 94 -12.55 22.22 32.15
CA LEU A 94 -13.09 22.27 33.52
C LEU A 94 -14.55 21.82 33.66
N PHE A 95 -15.36 21.94 32.61
CA PHE A 95 -16.70 21.35 32.58
C PHE A 95 -16.63 19.86 32.26
N ALA A 96 -15.81 19.44 31.29
CA ALA A 96 -15.70 18.04 30.90
C ALA A 96 -15.15 17.12 32.01
N GLU A 97 -14.28 17.63 32.88
CA GLU A 97 -13.81 16.95 34.12
C GLU A 97 -14.95 16.45 35.02
N ARG A 98 -16.09 17.16 35.02
CA ARG A 98 -17.25 16.90 35.89
C ARG A 98 -18.25 15.92 35.29
N GLU A 99 -18.00 15.42 34.09
CA GLU A 99 -18.92 14.55 33.35
C GLU A 99 -18.43 13.11 33.31
N SER A 100 -17.30 12.86 32.64
CA SER A 100 -16.67 11.54 32.60
C SER A 100 -15.22 11.63 32.13
N LYS A 101 -14.37 10.67 32.54
CA LYS A 101 -12.98 10.58 32.08
C LYS A 101 -12.88 10.49 30.54
N GLN A 102 -13.79 9.75 29.91
CA GLN A 102 -13.82 9.57 28.46
C GLN A 102 -14.24 10.84 27.72
N PHE A 103 -15.18 11.63 28.26
CA PHE A 103 -15.53 12.93 27.69
C PHE A 103 -14.44 13.97 27.92
N TYR A 104 -13.80 13.97 29.10
CA TYR A 104 -12.64 14.82 29.39
C TYR A 104 -11.47 14.57 28.42
N GLU A 105 -11.14 13.30 28.15
CA GLU A 105 -10.08 12.93 27.18
C GLU A 105 -10.40 13.45 25.76
N PHE A 106 -11.66 13.30 25.32
CA PHE A 106 -12.15 13.85 24.06
C PHE A 106 -12.05 15.39 24.01
N VAL A 107 -12.48 16.09 25.06
CA VAL A 107 -12.44 17.56 25.14
C VAL A 107 -11.00 18.07 25.22
N CYS A 108 -10.10 17.35 25.88
CA CYS A 108 -8.66 17.67 25.89
C CYS A 108 -8.03 17.52 24.50
N MET A 109 -8.34 16.44 23.77
CA MET A 109 -7.91 16.25 22.37
C MET A 109 -8.44 17.37 21.46
N GLU A 110 -9.74 17.67 21.50
CA GLU A 110 -10.36 18.76 20.73
C GLU A 110 -9.72 20.12 21.06
N ALA A 111 -9.47 20.40 22.35
CA ALA A 111 -8.83 21.63 22.78
C ALA A 111 -7.37 21.74 22.30
N SER A 112 -6.58 20.66 22.31
CA SER A 112 -5.21 20.66 21.78
C SER A 112 -5.16 20.81 20.26
N ILE A 113 -6.14 20.27 19.53
CA ILE A 113 -6.31 20.51 18.09
C ILE A 113 -6.66 21.98 17.82
N LEU A 114 -7.54 22.57 18.63
CA LEU A 114 -8.00 23.96 18.45
C LEU A 114 -7.00 25.02 18.95
N SER A 115 -6.13 24.70 19.91
CA SER A 115 -5.17 25.64 20.50
C SER A 115 -4.20 26.26 19.47
N ASN A 116 -3.59 27.39 19.86
CA ASN A 116 -2.60 28.10 19.03
C ASN A 116 -1.15 27.61 19.21
N GLU A 117 -0.93 26.63 20.10
CA GLU A 117 0.39 26.07 20.37
C GLU A 117 0.96 25.30 19.17
N GLN A 118 2.29 25.33 19.00
CA GLN A 118 2.97 24.68 17.88
C GLN A 118 3.17 23.18 18.15
N THR A 119 2.12 22.40 17.87
CA THR A 119 2.15 20.93 17.93
C THR A 119 3.20 20.33 16.98
N SER A 120 3.97 19.37 17.46
CA SER A 120 4.83 18.47 16.69
C SER A 120 4.02 17.48 15.85
N LEU A 121 4.69 16.76 14.93
CA LEU A 121 4.04 15.73 14.11
C LEU A 121 3.60 14.53 14.96
N PHE A 122 4.38 14.19 15.99
CA PHE A 122 4.03 13.19 17.00
C PHE A 122 2.72 13.55 17.71
N GLU A 123 2.57 14.78 18.19
CA GLU A 123 1.35 15.25 18.87
C GLU A 123 0.15 15.34 17.93
N MET A 124 0.35 15.77 16.67
CA MET A 124 -0.71 15.73 15.65
C MET A 124 -1.18 14.30 15.37
N ASN A 125 -0.26 13.32 15.33
CA ASN A 125 -0.60 11.92 15.12
C ASN A 125 -1.37 11.35 16.33
N GLN A 126 -0.93 11.64 17.56
CA GLN A 126 -1.68 11.28 18.77
C GLN A 126 -3.08 11.90 18.78
N CYS A 127 -3.22 13.17 18.39
CA CYS A 127 -4.53 13.82 18.24
C CYS A 127 -5.40 13.07 17.24
N LEU A 128 -4.86 12.62 16.09
CA LEU A 128 -5.59 11.83 15.10
C LEU A 128 -5.99 10.44 15.62
N SER A 129 -5.07 9.69 16.23
CA SER A 129 -5.38 8.35 16.78
C SER A 129 -6.45 8.41 17.87
N THR A 130 -6.38 9.41 18.75
CA THR A 130 -7.44 9.67 19.75
C THR A 130 -8.74 10.14 19.10
N SER A 131 -8.67 10.95 18.03
CA SER A 131 -9.86 11.33 17.24
C SER A 131 -10.57 10.11 16.67
N GLN A 132 -9.85 9.18 16.03
CA GLN A 132 -10.38 7.92 15.51
C GLN A 132 -10.98 7.05 16.63
N ARG A 133 -10.29 6.93 17.78
CA ARG A 133 -10.79 6.18 18.95
C ARG A 133 -12.10 6.74 19.51
N HIS A 134 -12.30 8.05 19.42
CA HIS A 134 -13.53 8.74 19.84
C HIS A 134 -14.52 9.02 18.68
N LYS A 135 -14.18 8.63 17.44
CA LYS A 135 -14.94 8.92 16.21
C LYS A 135 -15.20 10.42 15.97
N SER A 136 -14.24 11.28 16.32
CA SER A 136 -14.35 12.72 16.10
C SER A 136 -14.02 13.09 14.65
N VAL A 137 -15.05 13.21 13.81
CA VAL A 137 -14.93 13.77 12.45
C VAL A 137 -14.22 15.13 12.45
N ARG A 138 -14.46 15.97 13.48
CA ARG A 138 -13.74 17.24 13.63
C ARG A 138 -12.25 17.01 13.90
N GLY A 139 -11.93 16.19 14.90
CA GLY A 139 -10.54 15.91 15.27
C GLY A 139 -9.74 15.26 14.13
N GLU A 140 -10.34 14.33 13.39
CA GLU A 140 -9.71 13.66 12.24
C GLU A 140 -9.41 14.64 11.10
N ILE A 141 -10.40 15.43 10.66
CA ILE A 141 -10.24 16.39 9.57
C ILE A 141 -9.19 17.45 9.91
N LEU A 142 -9.24 18.02 11.12
CA LEU A 142 -8.33 19.10 11.51
C LEU A 142 -6.91 18.58 11.75
N SER A 143 -6.74 17.37 12.31
CA SER A 143 -5.42 16.75 12.49
C SER A 143 -4.78 16.42 11.13
N ALA A 144 -5.49 15.74 10.24
CA ALA A 144 -5.00 15.46 8.88
C ALA A 144 -4.67 16.76 8.12
N ARG A 145 -5.51 17.80 8.24
CA ARG A 145 -5.25 19.12 7.63
C ARG A 145 -4.00 19.81 8.20
N LYS A 146 -3.77 19.76 9.53
CA LYS A 146 -2.53 20.26 10.16
C LYS A 146 -1.30 19.51 9.65
N ILE A 147 -1.36 18.18 9.54
CA ILE A 147 -0.24 17.34 9.07
C ILE A 147 0.10 17.65 7.60
N ILE A 148 -0.91 17.79 6.73
CA ILE A 148 -0.70 18.24 5.34
C ILE A 148 -0.02 19.61 5.31
N ASP A 149 -0.45 20.58 6.12
CA ASP A 149 0.22 21.89 6.16
C ASP A 149 1.64 21.81 6.74
N ALA A 150 1.95 20.90 7.65
CA ALA A 150 3.32 20.65 8.12
C ALA A 150 4.23 20.07 7.03
N HIS A 151 3.69 19.20 6.17
CA HIS A 151 4.34 18.70 4.95
C HIS A 151 4.58 19.82 3.93
N LEU A 152 3.57 20.63 3.63
CA LEU A 152 3.63 21.71 2.63
C LEU A 152 4.57 22.85 3.05
N ASN A 153 4.75 23.07 4.35
CA ASN A 153 5.73 24.03 4.89
C ASN A 153 7.13 23.43 5.13
N SER A 154 7.37 22.16 4.79
CA SER A 154 8.67 21.50 4.98
C SER A 154 9.55 21.53 3.72
N ASN A 155 10.86 21.67 3.95
CA ASN A 155 11.88 21.61 2.89
C ASN A 155 12.04 20.17 2.36
N THR A 156 12.31 20.00 1.06
CA THR A 156 12.52 18.67 0.44
C THR A 156 13.63 17.86 1.10
N THR A 157 14.63 18.53 1.67
CA THR A 157 15.73 17.88 2.41
C THR A 157 15.30 17.26 3.75
N LYS A 158 14.06 17.46 4.19
CA LYS A 158 13.47 16.77 5.36
C LYS A 158 12.74 15.48 5.02
N TYR A 159 12.46 15.23 3.73
CA TYR A 159 11.78 14.00 3.33
C TYR A 159 12.74 12.82 3.39
N GLU A 160 12.32 11.77 4.09
CA GLU A 160 12.93 10.45 4.03
C GLU A 160 12.53 9.73 2.73
N TRP A 161 13.40 8.84 2.25
CA TRP A 161 13.24 8.13 0.98
C TRP A 161 13.51 6.64 1.21
N THR A 162 12.65 5.78 0.69
CA THR A 162 12.75 4.32 0.79
C THR A 162 12.59 3.68 -0.58
N ASP A 163 13.51 2.79 -0.94
CA ASP A 163 13.42 1.99 -2.18
C ASP A 163 12.57 0.72 -2.02
N GLU A 164 12.02 0.49 -0.83
CA GLU A 164 11.12 -0.62 -0.50
C GLU A 164 9.67 -0.30 -0.87
N TRP A 165 8.89 -1.35 -1.17
CA TRP A 165 7.45 -1.21 -1.37
C TRP A 165 6.72 -1.13 -0.02
N VAL A 166 5.84 -0.13 0.14
CA VAL A 166 5.05 0.06 1.35
C VAL A 166 3.66 -0.50 1.12
N SER A 167 3.35 -1.63 1.77
CA SER A 167 2.05 -2.31 1.70
C SER A 167 0.99 -1.62 2.55
N ASP A 168 1.31 -1.28 3.80
CA ASP A 168 0.41 -0.54 4.70
C ASP A 168 0.85 0.93 4.85
N LEU A 169 0.15 1.82 4.14
CA LEU A 169 0.34 3.27 4.21
C LEU A 169 -0.04 3.86 5.58
N LYS A 170 -0.99 3.26 6.31
CA LYS A 170 -1.39 3.74 7.64
C LYS A 170 -0.30 3.40 8.65
N GLN A 171 0.07 2.12 8.77
CA GLN A 171 1.09 1.68 9.74
C GLN A 171 2.44 2.39 9.49
N HIS A 172 2.85 2.52 8.22
CA HIS A 172 4.06 3.28 7.88
C HIS A 172 3.98 4.74 8.33
N SER A 173 2.83 5.39 8.14
CA SER A 173 2.64 6.79 8.51
C SER A 173 2.61 7.01 10.02
N GLU A 174 1.96 6.13 10.77
CA GLU A 174 1.95 6.17 12.23
C GLU A 174 3.37 6.03 12.81
N VAL A 175 4.18 5.10 12.26
CA VAL A 175 5.60 4.93 12.66
C VAL A 175 6.44 6.16 12.30
N ARG A 176 6.37 6.67 11.06
CA ARG A 176 7.17 7.85 10.64
C ARG A 176 6.82 9.11 11.43
N LEU A 177 5.53 9.40 11.63
CA LEU A 177 5.11 10.55 12.45
C LEU A 177 5.50 10.38 13.93
N SER A 178 5.53 9.14 14.45
CA SER A 178 6.00 8.90 15.82
C SER A 178 7.47 9.33 16.03
N GLN A 179 8.26 9.32 14.95
CA GLN A 179 9.66 9.74 14.93
C GLN A 179 9.82 11.23 14.56
N ASN A 180 8.71 11.95 14.33
CA ASN A 180 8.66 13.28 13.70
C ASN A 180 9.28 13.34 12.29
N CYS A 181 9.38 12.20 11.61
CA CYS A 181 9.84 12.11 10.22
C CYS A 181 8.68 12.30 9.24
N ILE A 182 9.00 12.68 8.00
CA ILE A 182 8.05 12.83 6.90
C ILE A 182 8.57 12.12 5.65
N SER A 183 7.67 11.53 4.88
CA SER A 183 7.99 10.90 3.59
C SER A 183 6.92 11.20 2.54
N VAL A 184 7.07 10.65 1.33
CA VAL A 184 6.07 10.80 0.26
C VAL A 184 4.78 10.06 0.64
N GLU A 185 4.94 8.90 1.27
CA GLU A 185 3.88 8.00 1.74
C GLU A 185 3.02 8.69 2.79
N THR A 186 3.62 9.38 3.77
CA THR A 186 2.87 10.06 4.83
C THR A 186 2.06 11.24 4.27
N LEU A 187 2.63 12.04 3.35
CA LEU A 187 1.91 13.11 2.67
C LEU A 187 0.63 12.58 1.98
N LEU A 188 0.75 11.43 1.31
CA LEU A 188 -0.34 10.84 0.53
C LEU A 188 -1.39 10.16 1.42
N TYR A 189 -0.97 9.51 2.51
CA TYR A 189 -1.89 8.95 3.50
C TYR A 189 -2.76 10.07 4.10
N PHE A 190 -2.16 11.16 4.59
CA PHE A 190 -2.94 12.26 5.19
C PHE A 190 -3.73 13.06 4.15
N TRP A 191 -3.22 13.21 2.92
CA TRP A 191 -4.01 13.72 1.80
C TRP A 191 -5.26 12.87 1.58
N ASN A 192 -5.13 11.53 1.48
CA ASN A 192 -6.26 10.65 1.21
C ASN A 192 -7.28 10.63 2.37
N VAL A 193 -6.82 10.56 3.63
CA VAL A 193 -7.69 10.72 4.82
C VAL A 193 -8.46 12.04 4.79
N TRP A 194 -7.80 13.17 4.50
CA TRP A 194 -8.46 14.47 4.44
C TRP A 194 -9.43 14.58 3.26
N LYS A 195 -9.01 14.13 2.07
CA LYS A 195 -9.77 14.08 0.81
C LYS A 195 -11.08 13.29 0.99
N GLU A 196 -11.01 12.09 1.57
CA GLU A 196 -12.19 11.23 1.81
C GLU A 196 -13.16 11.87 2.80
N ASN A 197 -12.67 12.45 3.90
CA ASN A 197 -13.53 13.20 4.82
C ASN A 197 -14.21 14.41 4.14
N VAL A 198 -13.53 15.11 3.21
CA VAL A 198 -14.14 16.21 2.44
C VAL A 198 -15.15 15.71 1.41
N VAL A 199 -14.94 14.54 0.79
CA VAL A 199 -15.95 13.87 -0.05
C VAL A 199 -17.20 13.54 0.77
N ASN A 200 -17.03 12.97 1.97
CA ASN A 200 -18.16 12.68 2.87
C ASN A 200 -18.94 13.93 3.30
N ILE A 201 -18.30 15.11 3.34
CA ILE A 201 -19.01 16.39 3.52
C ILE A 201 -19.86 16.74 2.30
N PHE A 202 -19.36 16.57 1.07
CA PHE A 202 -20.16 16.80 -0.13
C PHE A 202 -21.40 15.91 -0.19
N GLU A 203 -21.26 14.62 0.12
CA GLU A 203 -22.41 13.70 0.20
C GLU A 203 -23.37 14.12 1.33
N SER A 204 -22.87 14.52 2.51
CA SER A 204 -23.72 15.04 3.60
C SER A 204 -24.49 16.33 3.24
N LEU A 205 -23.99 17.10 2.28
CA LEU A 205 -24.64 18.29 1.72
C LEU A 205 -25.52 17.96 0.49
N GLY A 206 -25.60 16.70 0.06
CA GLY A 206 -26.37 16.24 -1.10
C GLY A 206 -27.64 15.46 -0.76
N LEU A 207 -27.83 15.07 0.51
CA LEU A 207 -28.96 14.27 0.97
C LEU A 207 -30.16 15.11 1.40
N ASP A 208 -31.34 14.77 0.89
CA ASP A 208 -32.62 15.19 1.49
C ASP A 208 -32.84 14.46 2.84
N GLU A 209 -33.47 15.14 3.82
CA GLU A 209 -33.60 14.67 5.21
C GLU A 209 -34.50 13.41 5.40
N THR A 210 -34.95 12.76 4.31
CA THR A 210 -35.90 11.64 4.30
C THR A 210 -35.29 10.27 4.02
N THR A 211 -33.99 10.17 3.69
CA THR A 211 -33.33 8.90 3.31
C THR A 211 -32.69 8.18 4.50
N GLN A 212 -32.62 6.84 4.43
CA GLN A 212 -32.04 5.99 5.48
C GLN A 212 -30.55 6.30 5.71
N ASP A 213 -29.85 6.75 4.66
CA ASP A 213 -28.42 7.07 4.63
C ASP A 213 -28.02 8.29 5.46
N VAL A 214 -28.97 9.17 5.81
CA VAL A 214 -28.74 10.39 6.62
C VAL A 214 -28.01 10.06 7.94
N LYS A 215 -28.23 8.88 8.53
CA LYS A 215 -27.52 8.46 9.75
C LYS A 215 -26.01 8.33 9.56
N ASN A 216 -25.55 7.80 8.42
CA ASN A 216 -24.12 7.56 8.14
C ASN A 216 -23.34 8.86 7.92
N TYR A 217 -23.99 9.88 7.33
CA TYR A 217 -23.35 11.17 7.01
C TYR A 217 -23.69 12.30 8.00
N SER A 218 -24.53 12.04 9.01
CA SER A 218 -24.99 13.03 10.00
C SER A 218 -23.86 13.81 10.69
N SER A 219 -22.79 13.12 11.07
CA SER A 219 -21.59 13.71 11.72
C SER A 219 -20.78 14.62 10.80
N TYR A 220 -20.76 14.35 9.49
CA TYR A 220 -20.12 15.21 8.49
C TYR A 220 -20.95 16.47 8.22
N GLY A 221 -22.27 16.33 8.19
CA GLY A 221 -23.19 17.46 8.16
C GLY A 221 -23.02 18.35 9.39
N GLU A 222 -23.01 17.76 10.60
CA GLU A 222 -22.80 18.50 11.85
C GLU A 222 -21.40 19.16 11.93
N PHE A 223 -20.34 18.47 11.46
CA PHE A 223 -19.03 19.07 11.29
C PHE A 223 -19.10 20.29 10.36
N CYS A 224 -19.79 20.19 9.23
CA CYS A 224 -19.93 21.28 8.27
C CYS A 224 -20.67 22.49 8.86
N PHE A 225 -21.80 22.28 9.56
CA PHE A 225 -22.49 23.36 10.28
C PHE A 225 -21.59 24.03 11.33
N ASN A 226 -20.91 23.24 12.17
CA ASN A 226 -19.95 23.74 13.16
C ASN A 226 -18.78 24.51 12.50
N TYR A 227 -18.26 24.02 11.36
CA TYR A 227 -17.16 24.64 10.63
C TYR A 227 -17.51 26.05 10.14
N PHE A 228 -18.71 26.26 9.58
CA PHE A 228 -19.16 27.56 9.11
C PHE A 228 -19.69 28.49 10.21
N GLY A 229 -19.78 28.01 11.46
CA GLY A 229 -20.39 28.74 12.56
C GLY A 229 -21.91 28.85 12.40
N VAL A 230 -22.58 27.71 12.21
CA VAL A 230 -24.02 27.60 11.97
C VAL A 230 -24.65 26.62 12.97
N ARG A 231 -25.85 26.95 13.48
CA ARG A 231 -26.69 26.04 14.29
C ARG A 231 -28.08 25.90 13.65
N LYS A 232 -28.58 24.67 13.53
CA LYS A 232 -29.99 24.40 13.19
C LYS A 232 -30.90 24.90 14.32
N GLN A 233 -31.90 25.73 13.99
CA GLN A 233 -33.02 26.07 14.87
C GLN A 233 -34.34 25.72 14.16
N CYS A 234 -35.16 24.87 14.77
CA CYS A 234 -36.52 24.62 14.29
C CYS A 234 -37.45 25.71 14.85
N LYS A 235 -38.09 26.51 13.98
CA LYS A 235 -39.16 27.45 14.35
C LYS A 235 -40.37 27.18 13.47
N ASN A 236 -41.47 26.74 14.06
CA ASN A 236 -42.75 26.43 13.40
C ASN A 236 -42.59 25.52 12.17
N LEU A 237 -41.97 24.35 12.37
CA LEU A 237 -41.63 23.33 11.36
C LEU A 237 -40.65 23.76 10.26
N ASN A 238 -40.33 25.05 10.12
CA ASN A 238 -39.24 25.51 9.26
C ASN A 238 -37.88 25.32 9.96
N LEU A 239 -36.94 24.73 9.24
CA LEU A 239 -35.54 24.61 9.63
C LEU A 239 -34.78 25.89 9.26
N ILE A 240 -34.34 26.66 10.26
CA ILE A 240 -33.66 27.94 10.05
C ILE A 240 -32.24 27.87 10.60
N HIS A 241 -31.26 28.25 9.78
CA HIS A 241 -29.84 28.18 10.13
C HIS A 241 -29.38 29.48 10.79
N ALA A 242 -29.18 29.46 12.10
CA ALA A 242 -28.69 30.59 12.90
C ALA A 242 -27.16 30.69 12.85
N LEU A 243 -26.64 31.90 12.68
CA LEU A 243 -25.20 32.15 12.60
C LEU A 243 -24.58 32.47 13.97
N LEU A 244 -23.40 31.92 14.23
CA LEU A 244 -22.56 32.27 15.39
C LEU A 244 -21.67 33.49 15.11
N ILE A 245 -21.39 33.76 13.83
CA ILE A 245 -20.47 34.82 13.38
C ILE A 245 -21.15 35.59 12.23
N PRO A 246 -21.94 36.64 12.53
CA PRO A 246 -22.69 37.42 11.55
C PRO A 246 -21.85 38.13 10.46
N ASP A 247 -20.55 38.31 10.68
CA ASP A 247 -19.60 38.93 9.74
C ASP A 247 -18.76 37.92 8.95
N ALA A 248 -19.04 36.61 9.09
CA ALA A 248 -18.28 35.53 8.46
C ALA A 248 -18.16 35.71 6.94
N ASN A 249 -16.93 35.62 6.43
CA ASN A 249 -16.59 36.03 5.06
C ASN A 249 -17.29 35.18 3.97
N TRP A 250 -17.66 33.93 4.27
CA TRP A 250 -18.43 33.06 3.38
C TRP A 250 -19.82 33.61 3.04
N LEU A 251 -20.42 34.42 3.92
CA LEU A 251 -21.73 35.06 3.70
C LEU A 251 -21.72 35.98 2.47
N ARG A 252 -20.55 36.46 2.03
CA ARG A 252 -20.40 37.27 0.81
C ARG A 252 -20.67 36.51 -0.48
N ALA A 253 -20.82 35.19 -0.42
CA ALA A 253 -21.28 34.35 -1.52
C ALA A 253 -22.80 34.12 -1.51
N VAL A 254 -23.51 34.55 -0.46
CA VAL A 254 -24.96 34.47 -0.32
C VAL A 254 -25.59 35.81 -0.68
N ASP A 255 -26.71 35.78 -1.40
CA ASP A 255 -27.50 36.98 -1.71
C ASP A 255 -28.25 37.45 -0.45
N ASP A 256 -28.11 38.74 -0.09
CA ASP A 256 -28.73 39.35 1.11
C ASP A 256 -30.24 39.09 1.24
N ARG A 257 -30.96 38.83 0.12
CA ARG A 257 -32.40 38.49 0.14
C ARG A 257 -32.71 37.20 0.92
N PHE A 258 -31.73 36.31 1.08
CA PHE A 258 -31.85 35.06 1.84
C PHE A 258 -31.24 35.17 3.25
N ILE A 259 -30.73 36.34 3.64
CA ILE A 259 -30.16 36.61 4.96
C ILE A 259 -31.18 37.40 5.80
N ARG A 260 -31.80 36.73 6.78
CA ARG A 260 -32.74 37.38 7.72
C ARG A 260 -32.00 37.84 8.96
N ARG A 261 -32.29 39.05 9.44
CA ARG A 261 -31.66 39.65 10.64
C ARG A 261 -32.76 39.96 11.66
N THR A 262 -32.59 39.56 12.91
CA THR A 262 -33.60 39.68 13.98
C THR A 262 -32.92 39.96 15.31
N GLY A 263 -32.91 41.23 15.72
CA GLY A 263 -32.14 41.67 16.88
C GLY A 263 -30.64 41.39 16.71
N LYS A 264 -30.04 40.72 17.71
CA LYS A 264 -28.64 40.26 17.69
C LYS A 264 -28.39 39.11 16.69
N LEU A 265 -29.44 38.37 16.29
CA LEU A 265 -29.33 37.15 15.48
C LEU A 265 -29.35 37.40 13.96
N VAL A 266 -28.59 36.58 13.25
CA VAL A 266 -28.62 36.47 11.78
C VAL A 266 -28.91 35.02 11.39
N TYR A 267 -29.75 34.86 10.38
CA TYR A 267 -30.26 33.61 9.86
C TYR A 267 -30.03 33.50 8.36
N VAL A 268 -29.73 32.30 7.86
CA VAL A 268 -29.55 32.01 6.43
C VAL A 268 -30.48 30.88 6.00
N ASP A 269 -30.91 30.94 4.74
CA ASP A 269 -31.64 29.87 4.06
C ASP A 269 -30.83 28.57 3.93
N ALA A 270 -31.51 27.41 3.95
CA ALA A 270 -30.87 26.10 3.92
C ALA A 270 -30.12 25.82 2.59
N ASP A 271 -30.76 26.11 1.46
CA ASP A 271 -30.20 25.82 0.13
C ASP A 271 -29.07 26.79 -0.20
N GLN A 272 -29.18 28.05 0.24
CA GLN A 272 -28.11 29.02 0.11
C GLN A 272 -26.89 28.66 0.99
N PHE A 273 -27.13 28.19 2.22
CA PHE A 273 -26.04 27.68 3.06
C PHE A 273 -25.35 26.49 2.39
N ALA A 274 -26.11 25.47 1.95
CA ALA A 274 -25.54 24.29 1.30
C ALA A 274 -24.76 24.65 0.04
N SER A 275 -25.26 25.60 -0.76
CA SER A 275 -24.57 26.09 -1.97
C SER A 275 -23.27 26.83 -1.66
N ALA A 276 -23.25 27.70 -0.65
CA ALA A 276 -22.04 28.38 -0.20
C ALA A 276 -21.02 27.40 0.40
N ALA A 277 -21.49 26.42 1.19
CA ALA A 277 -20.65 25.38 1.79
C ALA A 277 -19.99 24.49 0.73
N ARG A 278 -20.75 23.98 -0.25
CA ARG A 278 -20.22 23.23 -1.39
C ARG A 278 -19.16 24.06 -2.14
N SER A 279 -19.45 25.32 -2.47
CA SER A 279 -18.52 26.21 -3.18
C SER A 279 -17.20 26.45 -2.42
N TYR A 280 -17.25 26.59 -1.09
CA TYR A 280 -16.07 26.69 -0.25
C TYR A 280 -15.25 25.39 -0.24
N TRP A 281 -15.88 24.24 0.01
CA TRP A 281 -15.18 22.95 0.03
C TRP A 281 -14.57 22.60 -1.33
N SER A 282 -15.23 22.93 -2.44
CA SER A 282 -14.67 22.78 -3.78
C SER A 282 -13.45 23.67 -4.00
N SER A 283 -13.46 24.90 -3.47
CA SER A 283 -12.30 25.80 -3.51
C SER A 283 -11.15 25.30 -2.64
N GLU A 284 -11.41 24.78 -1.44
CA GLU A 284 -10.37 24.27 -0.55
C GLU A 284 -9.76 22.95 -1.02
N LEU A 285 -10.58 21.99 -1.49
CA LEU A 285 -10.09 20.71 -2.00
C LEU A 285 -9.16 20.91 -3.21
N LEU A 286 -9.54 21.81 -4.12
CA LEU A 286 -8.70 22.22 -5.26
C LEU A 286 -7.45 22.98 -4.82
N SER A 287 -7.56 23.89 -3.84
CA SER A 287 -6.45 24.68 -3.27
C SER A 287 -5.39 23.81 -2.61
N VAL A 288 -5.81 22.85 -1.78
CA VAL A 288 -4.90 21.91 -1.08
C VAL A 288 -4.34 20.90 -2.06
N GLY A 289 -5.17 20.31 -2.92
CA GLY A 289 -4.74 19.34 -3.93
C GLY A 289 -3.71 19.91 -4.92
N THR A 290 -3.89 21.17 -5.34
CA THR A 290 -2.88 21.87 -6.17
C THR A 290 -1.55 22.02 -5.43
N LYS A 291 -1.56 22.36 -4.12
CA LYS A 291 -0.33 22.47 -3.33
C LYS A 291 0.36 21.12 -3.11
N VAL A 292 -0.41 20.03 -2.96
CA VAL A 292 0.13 18.66 -2.90
C VAL A 292 0.82 18.32 -4.22
N LEU A 293 0.21 18.64 -5.37
CA LEU A 293 0.81 18.45 -6.69
C LEU A 293 2.06 19.32 -6.91
N GLU A 294 2.06 20.59 -6.46
CA GLU A 294 3.24 21.47 -6.47
C GLU A 294 4.37 20.90 -5.60
N ASN A 295 4.05 20.34 -4.43
CA ASN A 295 5.03 19.71 -3.54
C ASN A 295 5.61 18.42 -4.15
N LEU A 296 4.77 17.57 -4.76
CA LEU A 296 5.19 16.36 -5.48
C LEU A 296 6.06 16.69 -6.71
N GLU A 297 5.73 17.73 -7.49
CA GLU A 297 6.58 18.20 -8.60
C GLU A 297 7.94 18.69 -8.08
N VAL A 298 7.97 19.41 -6.96
CA VAL A 298 9.23 19.86 -6.33
C VAL A 298 10.05 18.68 -5.79
N LEU A 299 9.42 17.66 -5.22
CA LEU A 299 10.06 16.39 -4.81
C LEU A 299 10.55 15.57 -6.01
N TYR A 300 9.84 15.58 -7.14
CA TYR A 300 10.28 14.93 -8.38
C TYR A 300 11.50 15.62 -8.99
N ASN A 301 11.51 16.95 -9.02
CA ASN A 301 12.67 17.74 -9.46
C ASN A 301 13.87 17.57 -8.51
N TYR A 302 13.63 17.38 -7.20
CA TYR A 302 14.69 17.06 -6.23
C TYR A 302 15.25 15.64 -6.41
N SER A 303 14.39 14.63 -6.56
CA SER A 303 14.81 13.22 -6.71
C SER A 303 15.57 12.97 -8.02
N THR A 304 15.16 13.63 -9.11
CA THR A 304 15.90 13.64 -10.37
C THR A 304 17.25 14.36 -10.27
N TRP A 305 17.30 15.55 -9.63
CA TRP A 305 18.57 16.28 -9.42
C TRP A 305 19.56 15.52 -8.52
N LYS A 306 19.07 14.84 -7.48
CA LYS A 306 19.88 14.01 -6.58
C LYS A 306 20.23 12.63 -7.15
N SER A 307 19.71 12.27 -8.33
CA SER A 307 19.86 10.93 -8.91
C SER A 307 19.42 9.81 -7.95
N LEU A 308 18.31 10.03 -7.23
CA LEU A 308 17.65 8.96 -6.44
C LEU A 308 17.13 7.86 -7.38
N SER A 309 16.72 6.72 -6.83
CA SER A 309 16.32 5.56 -7.62
C SER A 309 15.22 5.86 -8.65
N LEU A 310 15.17 5.05 -9.71
CA LEU A 310 14.08 5.12 -10.68
C LEU A 310 12.74 4.71 -10.07
N PHE A 311 12.73 3.94 -8.98
CA PHE A 311 11.54 3.61 -8.19
C PHE A 311 10.97 4.87 -7.51
N CYS A 312 11.78 5.60 -6.74
CA CYS A 312 11.39 6.87 -6.12
C CYS A 312 10.90 7.90 -7.16
N GLN A 313 11.61 8.02 -8.29
CA GLN A 313 11.21 8.91 -9.39
C GLN A 313 9.87 8.49 -10.04
N SER A 314 9.66 7.18 -10.25
CA SER A 314 8.43 6.66 -10.87
C SER A 314 7.23 6.78 -9.92
N LYS A 315 7.41 6.48 -8.64
CA LYS A 315 6.38 6.54 -7.59
C LYS A 315 5.78 7.94 -7.47
N LEU A 316 6.63 8.98 -7.46
CA LEU A 316 6.17 10.37 -7.48
C LEU A 316 5.28 10.70 -8.70
N LEU A 317 5.63 10.21 -9.88
CA LEU A 317 4.82 10.43 -11.09
C LEU A 317 3.47 9.72 -11.05
N VAL A 318 3.39 8.52 -10.44
CA VAL A 318 2.14 7.80 -10.19
C VAL A 318 1.23 8.59 -9.24
N HIS A 319 1.77 9.13 -8.15
CA HIS A 319 0.97 9.91 -7.20
C HIS A 319 0.60 11.31 -7.71
N MET A 320 1.45 11.94 -8.54
CA MET A 320 1.07 13.15 -9.29
C MET A 320 -0.08 12.88 -10.27
N PHE A 321 -0.14 11.68 -10.86
CA PHE A 321 -1.26 11.26 -11.69
C PHE A 321 -2.52 11.03 -10.84
N GLU A 322 -2.46 10.20 -9.80
CA GLU A 322 -3.55 9.90 -8.84
C GLU A 322 -4.27 11.18 -8.36
N VAL A 323 -3.53 12.14 -7.83
CA VAL A 323 -4.10 13.37 -7.27
C VAL A 323 -4.67 14.28 -8.37
N SER A 324 -4.03 14.36 -9.54
CA SER A 324 -4.53 15.17 -10.66
C SER A 324 -5.79 14.57 -11.30
N GLU A 325 -5.81 13.25 -11.49
CA GLU A 325 -6.92 12.50 -12.06
C GLU A 325 -8.15 12.57 -11.17
N PHE A 326 -7.99 12.37 -9.85
CA PHE A 326 -9.07 12.54 -8.87
C PHE A 326 -9.68 13.95 -8.96
N LEU A 327 -8.86 15.00 -8.95
CA LEU A 327 -9.33 16.39 -9.02
C LEU A 327 -9.99 16.74 -10.37
N LEU A 328 -9.63 16.06 -11.47
CA LEU A 328 -10.26 16.25 -12.78
C LEU A 328 -11.56 15.45 -12.95
N LYS A 329 -11.70 14.30 -12.29
CA LYS A 329 -12.89 13.43 -12.35
C LYS A 329 -13.95 13.74 -11.28
N LEU A 330 -13.64 14.54 -10.26
CA LEU A 330 -14.55 14.79 -9.13
C LEU A 330 -15.75 15.68 -9.50
N LYS A 331 -16.95 15.08 -9.51
CA LYS A 331 -18.24 15.69 -9.89
C LYS A 331 -18.58 17.01 -9.16
N PHE A 332 -18.04 17.23 -7.96
CA PHE A 332 -18.34 18.40 -7.12
C PHE A 332 -17.48 19.65 -7.45
N LEU A 333 -16.54 19.56 -8.40
CA LEU A 333 -15.67 20.68 -8.77
C LEU A 333 -16.12 21.35 -10.07
N ASP A 334 -16.67 22.57 -9.96
CA ASP A 334 -16.82 23.48 -11.10
C ASP A 334 -15.45 24.02 -11.53
N LEU A 335 -14.74 23.22 -12.33
CA LEU A 335 -13.37 23.47 -12.76
C LEU A 335 -13.30 24.60 -13.79
N ARG A 336 -13.15 25.83 -13.29
CA ARG A 336 -12.73 26.99 -14.08
C ARG A 336 -11.55 26.61 -14.98
N TYR A 337 -11.62 27.00 -16.26
CA TYR A 337 -10.63 26.65 -17.30
C TYR A 337 -9.15 26.73 -16.87
N ASN A 338 -8.76 27.76 -16.11
CA ASN A 338 -7.39 27.90 -15.63
C ASN A 338 -6.97 26.81 -14.63
N ALA A 339 -7.89 26.34 -13.77
CA ALA A 339 -7.62 25.27 -12.81
C ALA A 339 -7.49 23.91 -13.51
N ALA A 340 -8.43 23.59 -14.42
CA ALA A 340 -8.33 22.40 -15.26
C ALA A 340 -7.00 22.36 -16.04
N ARG A 341 -6.56 23.50 -16.57
CA ARG A 341 -5.27 23.64 -17.27
C ARG A 341 -4.06 23.43 -16.35
N THR A 342 -4.13 23.84 -15.09
CA THR A 342 -3.08 23.57 -14.08
C THR A 342 -3.03 22.09 -13.72
N LEU A 343 -4.18 21.44 -13.50
CA LEU A 343 -4.24 19.99 -13.25
C LEU A 343 -3.72 19.18 -14.45
N GLN A 344 -4.11 19.56 -15.67
CA GLN A 344 -3.59 18.95 -16.90
C GLN A 344 -2.07 19.09 -17.03
N LYS A 345 -1.46 20.19 -16.58
CA LYS A 345 0.01 20.36 -16.57
C LYS A 345 0.71 19.31 -15.70
N PHE A 346 0.07 18.81 -14.64
CA PHE A 346 0.62 17.72 -13.81
C PHE A 346 0.42 16.35 -14.46
N LEU A 347 -0.76 16.05 -15.03
CA LEU A 347 -0.96 14.85 -15.86
C LEU A 347 0.04 14.78 -17.03
N ASP A 348 0.28 15.89 -17.70
CA ASP A 348 1.26 16.03 -18.79
C ASP A 348 2.70 15.77 -18.32
N ILE A 349 3.04 16.02 -17.05
CA ILE A 349 4.35 15.66 -16.49
C ILE A 349 4.41 14.14 -16.25
N SER A 350 3.43 13.58 -15.55
CA SER A 350 3.35 12.15 -15.27
C SER A 350 3.40 11.30 -16.54
N THR A 351 2.47 11.54 -17.47
CA THR A 351 2.34 10.77 -18.71
C THR A 351 3.62 10.79 -19.57
N ARG A 352 4.23 11.97 -19.76
CA ARG A 352 5.44 12.11 -20.60
C ARG A 352 6.68 11.49 -19.96
N GLN A 353 6.81 11.55 -18.64
CA GLN A 353 8.03 11.11 -17.94
C GLN A 353 7.98 9.64 -17.54
N PHE A 354 6.82 9.12 -17.14
CA PHE A 354 6.68 7.83 -16.45
C PHE A 354 7.32 6.65 -17.21
N CYS A 355 7.02 6.52 -18.50
CA CYS A 355 7.60 5.45 -19.33
C CYS A 355 9.14 5.44 -19.33
N SER A 356 9.79 6.60 -19.28
CA SER A 356 11.26 6.71 -19.26
C SER A 356 11.89 6.23 -17.95
N LYS A 357 11.11 6.21 -16.86
CA LYS A 357 11.54 5.84 -15.52
C LYS A 357 11.24 4.37 -15.22
N ILE A 358 10.04 3.90 -15.61
CA ILE A 358 9.58 2.54 -15.38
C ILE A 358 10.12 1.54 -16.43
N PHE A 359 10.41 2.00 -17.65
CA PHE A 359 11.13 1.26 -18.71
C PHE A 359 12.39 2.01 -19.18
N PRO A 360 13.45 2.09 -18.35
CA PRO A 360 14.72 2.70 -18.71
C PRO A 360 15.47 1.89 -19.79
N LEU A 361 16.41 2.54 -20.48
CA LEU A 361 17.26 1.89 -21.51
C LEU A 361 18.09 0.72 -20.98
N ASP A 362 18.48 0.78 -19.70
CA ASP A 362 19.00 -0.36 -18.95
C ASP A 362 17.84 -1.17 -18.39
N TRP A 363 17.39 -2.15 -19.19
CA TRP A 363 16.20 -2.95 -18.90
C TRP A 363 16.28 -3.72 -17.56
N LYS A 364 17.48 -4.02 -17.04
CA LYS A 364 17.64 -4.67 -15.72
C LYS A 364 17.02 -3.83 -14.60
N LYS A 365 17.10 -2.50 -14.70
CA LYS A 365 16.48 -1.57 -13.74
C LYS A 365 14.95 -1.53 -13.83
N SER A 366 14.34 -2.11 -14.87
CA SER A 366 12.90 -2.37 -14.93
C SER A 366 12.53 -3.69 -14.23
N SER A 367 13.47 -4.64 -14.15
CA SER A 367 13.28 -5.98 -13.59
C SER A 367 13.67 -6.11 -12.11
N THR A 368 13.94 -5.02 -11.38
CA THR A 368 14.10 -5.06 -9.92
C THR A 368 12.73 -5.25 -9.25
N GLU A 369 12.71 -5.95 -8.11
CA GLU A 369 11.49 -6.32 -7.39
C GLU A 369 10.54 -5.14 -7.15
N ASN A 370 11.05 -4.06 -6.54
CA ASN A 370 10.29 -2.83 -6.30
C ASN A 370 9.70 -2.19 -7.58
N MET A 371 10.35 -2.33 -8.73
CA MET A 371 9.87 -1.83 -10.02
C MET A 371 8.85 -2.77 -10.67
N VAL A 372 8.91 -4.08 -10.38
CA VAL A 372 7.85 -5.04 -10.71
C VAL A 372 6.61 -4.73 -9.89
N SER A 373 6.72 -4.66 -8.55
CA SER A 373 5.61 -4.35 -7.65
C SER A 373 4.93 -3.03 -8.00
N LEU A 374 5.71 -1.99 -8.35
CA LEU A 374 5.15 -0.71 -8.78
C LEU A 374 4.27 -0.86 -10.04
N ARG A 375 4.68 -1.64 -11.05
CA ARG A 375 3.88 -1.90 -12.27
C ARG A 375 2.66 -2.78 -12.05
N GLU A 376 2.65 -3.57 -10.98
CA GLU A 376 1.50 -4.41 -10.62
C GLU A 376 0.37 -3.60 -9.95
N THR A 377 0.66 -2.40 -9.44
CA THR A 377 -0.35 -1.51 -8.86
C THR A 377 -1.35 -0.97 -9.88
N GLU A 378 -2.60 -0.82 -9.46
CA GLU A 378 -3.69 -0.27 -10.27
C GLU A 378 -3.40 1.16 -10.76
N LEU A 379 -2.90 2.03 -9.88
CA LEU A 379 -2.54 3.41 -10.24
C LEU A 379 -1.45 3.48 -11.34
N SER A 380 -0.45 2.59 -11.27
CA SER A 380 0.57 2.47 -12.33
C SER A 380 -0.01 1.95 -13.64
N ARG A 381 -0.99 1.05 -13.58
CA ARG A 381 -1.68 0.52 -14.77
C ARG A 381 -2.53 1.58 -15.43
N ASN A 382 -3.33 2.31 -14.66
CA ASN A 382 -4.19 3.39 -15.14
C ASN A 382 -3.35 4.51 -15.81
N LEU A 383 -2.22 4.92 -15.19
CA LEU A 383 -1.29 5.87 -15.78
C LEU A 383 -0.71 5.38 -17.12
N LEU A 384 -0.37 4.09 -17.25
CA LEU A 384 0.19 3.58 -18.51
C LEU A 384 -0.88 3.36 -19.59
N GLU A 385 -2.11 2.98 -19.24
CA GLU A 385 -3.24 2.97 -20.19
C GLU A 385 -3.53 4.37 -20.75
N GLU A 386 -3.42 5.43 -19.92
CA GLU A 386 -3.54 6.82 -20.36
C GLU A 386 -2.38 7.22 -21.30
N VAL A 387 -1.14 6.80 -21.03
CA VAL A 387 0.01 7.06 -21.93
C VAL A 387 -0.12 6.32 -23.25
N ILE A 388 -0.58 5.06 -23.24
CA ILE A 388 -0.84 4.28 -24.45
C ILE A 388 -1.96 4.94 -25.27
N SER A 389 -3.07 5.33 -24.63
CA SER A 389 -4.20 6.03 -25.25
C SER A 389 -3.80 7.38 -25.86
N THR A 390 -2.98 8.15 -25.16
CA THR A 390 -2.37 9.40 -25.66
C THR A 390 -1.49 9.14 -26.88
N SER A 391 -0.69 8.06 -26.86
CA SER A 391 0.19 7.68 -27.96
C SER A 391 -0.58 7.24 -29.21
N ILE A 392 -1.68 6.50 -29.03
CA ILE A 392 -2.60 6.05 -30.10
C ILE A 392 -3.33 7.24 -30.72
N SER A 393 -3.68 8.27 -29.94
CA SER A 393 -4.44 9.44 -30.41
C SER A 393 -3.69 10.31 -31.42
N ILE A 394 -2.37 10.11 -31.58
CA ILE A 394 -1.56 10.78 -32.61
C ILE A 394 -1.98 10.24 -34.00
N LYS A 395 -2.31 11.14 -34.94
CA LYS A 395 -2.85 10.75 -36.27
C LYS A 395 -1.87 10.05 -37.21
N SER A 396 -0.57 10.02 -36.90
CA SER A 396 0.42 9.32 -37.72
C SER A 396 0.23 7.80 -37.68
N GLU A 397 0.79 7.13 -38.68
CA GLU A 397 1.19 5.73 -38.58
C GLU A 397 2.24 5.58 -37.47
N PHE A 398 2.37 4.37 -36.93
CA PHE A 398 3.34 4.07 -35.88
C PHE A 398 4.69 3.66 -36.49
N THR A 399 5.76 4.32 -36.06
CA THR A 399 7.14 3.90 -36.34
C THR A 399 7.46 2.57 -35.65
N TYR A 400 8.46 1.84 -36.14
CA TYR A 400 8.99 0.67 -35.41
C TYR A 400 9.35 1.03 -33.97
N GLY A 401 9.94 2.20 -33.71
CA GLY A 401 10.26 2.70 -32.37
C GLY A 401 9.04 2.89 -31.47
N GLN A 402 7.93 3.42 -32.00
CA GLN A 402 6.66 3.52 -31.27
C GLN A 402 6.08 2.12 -30.97
N ILE A 403 6.10 1.21 -31.95
CA ILE A 403 5.65 -0.19 -31.78
C ILE A 403 6.45 -0.89 -30.68
N GLY A 404 7.78 -0.83 -30.72
CA GLY A 404 8.64 -1.50 -29.73
C GLY A 404 8.48 -0.93 -28.32
N ARG A 405 8.27 0.39 -28.19
CA ARG A 405 7.93 1.03 -26.90
C ARG A 405 6.61 0.49 -26.37
N VAL A 406 5.53 0.57 -27.15
CA VAL A 406 4.19 0.09 -26.73
C VAL A 406 4.17 -1.42 -26.46
N ALA A 407 4.81 -2.25 -27.29
CA ALA A 407 4.91 -3.69 -27.05
C ALA A 407 5.64 -4.02 -25.74
N SER A 408 6.72 -3.28 -25.42
CA SER A 408 7.44 -3.42 -24.14
C SER A 408 6.58 -3.01 -22.95
N TRP A 409 5.80 -1.93 -23.09
CA TRP A 409 4.90 -1.42 -22.06
C TRP A 409 3.82 -2.43 -21.69
N ILE A 410 3.18 -3.07 -22.69
CA ILE A 410 2.17 -4.10 -22.49
C ILE A 410 2.78 -5.33 -21.80
N LEU A 411 3.86 -5.89 -22.35
CA LEU A 411 4.56 -7.06 -21.80
C LEU A 411 5.14 -6.83 -20.39
N GLY A 412 5.31 -5.58 -19.98
CA GLY A 412 5.78 -5.21 -18.65
C GLY A 412 4.70 -5.02 -17.58
N MET A 413 3.41 -4.92 -17.95
CA MET A 413 2.30 -4.76 -17.00
C MET A 413 1.36 -5.96 -16.91
N GLY A 414 1.26 -6.75 -17.99
CA GLY A 414 0.28 -7.82 -18.14
C GLY A 414 -0.92 -7.39 -18.98
N LYS A 415 -2.13 -7.70 -18.50
CA LYS A 415 -3.38 -7.59 -19.27
C LYS A 415 -3.95 -6.17 -19.27
N LEU A 416 -4.22 -5.63 -20.46
CA LEU A 416 -4.94 -4.36 -20.68
C LEU A 416 -6.46 -4.59 -20.86
N THR A 417 -7.22 -3.50 -20.92
CA THR A 417 -8.61 -3.50 -21.39
C THR A 417 -8.74 -3.93 -22.85
N THR A 418 -9.80 -4.67 -23.20
CA THR A 418 -10.03 -5.20 -24.57
C THR A 418 -10.15 -4.09 -25.61
N GLU A 419 -10.86 -3.01 -25.28
CA GLU A 419 -11.00 -1.83 -26.15
C GLU A 419 -9.65 -1.18 -26.49
N LEU A 420 -8.70 -1.19 -25.54
CA LEU A 420 -7.36 -0.65 -25.76
C LEU A 420 -6.53 -1.60 -26.64
N TYR A 421 -6.62 -2.92 -26.46
CA TYR A 421 -6.00 -3.89 -27.37
C TYR A 421 -6.48 -3.74 -28.82
N GLU A 422 -7.77 -3.53 -29.05
CA GLU A 422 -8.33 -3.33 -30.40
C GLU A 422 -7.77 -2.07 -31.06
N LYS A 423 -7.73 -0.94 -30.34
CA LYS A 423 -7.12 0.32 -30.82
C LYS A 423 -5.62 0.18 -31.12
N ILE A 424 -4.89 -0.63 -30.34
CA ILE A 424 -3.47 -0.94 -30.62
C ILE A 424 -3.36 -1.79 -31.91
N ALA A 425 -4.20 -2.81 -32.07
CA ALA A 425 -4.21 -3.68 -33.25
C ALA A 425 -4.62 -2.95 -34.55
N GLU A 426 -5.43 -1.90 -34.45
CA GLU A 426 -5.68 -0.97 -35.56
C GLU A 426 -4.41 -0.19 -35.92
N LYS A 427 -3.75 0.45 -34.93
CA LYS A 427 -2.49 1.19 -35.16
C LYS A 427 -1.36 0.32 -35.68
N PHE A 428 -1.30 -0.94 -35.27
CA PHE A 428 -0.27 -1.88 -35.70
C PHE A 428 -0.56 -2.50 -37.08
N ALA A 429 -1.66 -2.14 -37.76
CA ALA A 429 -2.03 -2.71 -39.06
C ALA A 429 -1.01 -2.48 -40.19
N VAL A 430 -0.15 -1.46 -40.08
CA VAL A 430 0.99 -1.22 -41.00
C VAL A 430 2.08 -2.29 -40.86
N ASN A 431 2.12 -3.01 -39.73
CA ASN A 431 3.10 -4.04 -39.41
C ASN A 431 2.38 -5.37 -39.05
N PRO A 432 1.99 -6.19 -40.04
CA PRO A 432 1.16 -7.37 -39.82
C PRO A 432 1.66 -8.37 -38.74
N PRO A 433 2.97 -8.65 -38.59
CA PRO A 433 3.46 -9.52 -37.51
C PRO A 433 3.19 -8.95 -36.11
N TRP A 434 3.40 -7.65 -35.92
CA TRP A 434 3.10 -6.95 -34.67
C TRP A 434 1.59 -6.91 -34.39
N LYS A 435 0.75 -6.71 -35.41
CA LYS A 435 -0.72 -6.83 -35.26
C LYS A 435 -1.14 -8.25 -34.85
N ALA A 436 -0.55 -9.28 -35.47
CA ALA A 436 -0.85 -10.68 -35.14
C ALA A 436 -0.50 -10.99 -33.67
N PHE A 437 0.64 -10.49 -33.18
CA PHE A 437 1.04 -10.59 -31.77
C PHE A 437 0.03 -9.93 -30.81
N ILE A 438 -0.40 -8.70 -31.08
CA ILE A 438 -1.37 -7.99 -30.23
C ILE A 438 -2.74 -8.68 -30.21
N ASN A 439 -3.21 -9.17 -31.37
CA ASN A 439 -4.45 -9.97 -31.45
C ASN A 439 -4.35 -11.26 -30.63
N ASN A 440 -3.19 -11.93 -30.65
CA ASN A 440 -2.95 -13.13 -29.85
C ASN A 440 -3.01 -12.81 -28.34
N LEU A 441 -2.31 -11.76 -27.93
CA LEU A 441 -2.17 -11.32 -26.54
C LEU A 441 -3.49 -10.84 -25.92
N SER A 442 -4.39 -10.26 -26.72
CA SER A 442 -5.73 -9.87 -26.27
C SER A 442 -6.70 -11.04 -26.10
N GLY A 443 -6.37 -12.21 -26.69
CA GLY A 443 -7.27 -13.36 -26.81
C GLY A 443 -8.18 -13.32 -28.03
N ASN A 444 -8.25 -12.20 -28.77
CA ASN A 444 -9.00 -12.07 -30.02
C ASN A 444 -8.24 -12.75 -31.19
N ILE A 445 -8.19 -14.08 -31.17
CA ILE A 445 -7.82 -14.88 -32.35
C ILE A 445 -8.91 -14.66 -33.41
N GLY A 446 -8.64 -13.75 -34.34
CA GLY A 446 -9.48 -13.53 -35.51
C GLY A 446 -9.69 -14.82 -36.29
N SER A 447 -10.88 -15.00 -36.85
CA SER A 447 -11.45 -16.24 -37.42
C SER A 447 -10.77 -16.74 -38.71
N GLY A 448 -9.46 -17.00 -38.64
CA GLY A 448 -8.63 -17.52 -39.75
C GLY A 448 -8.55 -19.04 -39.85
N PHE A 449 -9.16 -19.78 -38.92
CA PHE A 449 -9.26 -21.24 -38.96
C PHE A 449 -10.70 -21.66 -39.32
N PRO A 450 -10.88 -22.75 -40.10
CA PRO A 450 -12.20 -23.31 -40.40
C PRO A 450 -13.00 -23.63 -39.13
N GLN A 451 -14.31 -23.43 -39.18
CA GLN A 451 -15.17 -23.28 -37.99
C GLN A 451 -15.50 -24.60 -37.25
N ASP A 452 -14.84 -25.70 -37.62
CA ASP A 452 -15.11 -27.07 -37.15
C ASP A 452 -14.07 -27.59 -36.12
N SER A 453 -13.10 -26.77 -35.69
CA SER A 453 -12.04 -27.20 -34.76
C SER A 453 -12.40 -27.04 -33.28
N VAL A 454 -12.14 -28.10 -32.51
CA VAL A 454 -12.21 -28.22 -31.04
C VAL A 454 -11.68 -26.98 -30.29
N PRO A 455 -12.26 -26.59 -29.13
CA PRO A 455 -11.77 -25.46 -28.31
C PRO A 455 -10.26 -25.49 -28.07
N ILE A 456 -9.59 -24.41 -28.50
CA ILE A 456 -8.13 -24.24 -28.41
C ILE A 456 -7.71 -24.22 -26.92
N ASN A 457 -6.85 -25.16 -26.53
CA ASN A 457 -6.37 -25.27 -25.16
C ASN A 457 -5.36 -24.17 -24.81
N GLU A 458 -5.09 -23.96 -23.51
CA GLU A 458 -4.26 -22.84 -23.06
C GLU A 458 -2.81 -22.95 -23.52
N SER A 459 -2.27 -24.17 -23.66
CA SER A 459 -0.92 -24.39 -24.19
C SER A 459 -0.81 -24.04 -25.68
N GLN A 460 -1.83 -24.32 -26.51
CA GLN A 460 -1.86 -23.86 -27.90
C GLN A 460 -1.90 -22.32 -28.00
N LYS A 461 -2.65 -21.63 -27.13
CA LYS A 461 -2.66 -20.16 -27.06
C LYS A 461 -1.27 -19.62 -26.70
N HIS A 462 -0.63 -20.19 -25.67
CA HIS A 462 0.72 -19.82 -25.25
C HIS A 462 1.76 -20.02 -26.37
N VAL A 463 1.72 -21.15 -27.07
CA VAL A 463 2.59 -21.41 -28.23
C VAL A 463 2.35 -20.40 -29.37
N SER A 464 1.10 -20.03 -29.62
CA SER A 464 0.74 -19.05 -30.65
C SER A 464 1.25 -17.63 -30.31
N LEU A 465 1.20 -17.24 -29.04
CA LEU A 465 1.76 -15.98 -28.55
C LEU A 465 3.29 -15.92 -28.74
N VAL A 466 4.00 -17.01 -28.42
CA VAL A 466 5.45 -17.11 -28.62
C VAL A 466 5.82 -17.02 -30.10
N LEU A 467 5.13 -17.77 -30.97
CA LEU A 467 5.37 -17.73 -32.43
C LEU A 467 5.15 -16.33 -33.01
N THR A 468 4.10 -15.63 -32.58
CA THR A 468 3.81 -14.28 -33.08
C THR A 468 4.80 -13.23 -32.58
N LEU A 469 5.32 -13.35 -31.35
CA LEU A 469 6.38 -12.47 -30.84
C LEU A 469 7.74 -12.73 -31.50
N ASP A 470 8.15 -14.00 -31.66
CA ASP A 470 9.36 -14.40 -32.39
C ASP A 470 9.31 -13.89 -33.84
N GLY A 471 8.19 -14.11 -34.53
CA GLY A 471 7.96 -13.61 -35.90
C GLY A 471 8.03 -12.09 -36.00
N ALA A 472 7.43 -11.34 -35.06
CA ALA A 472 7.47 -9.88 -35.05
C ALA A 472 8.88 -9.31 -34.75
N LEU A 473 9.66 -9.99 -33.90
CA LEU A 473 11.06 -9.64 -33.64
C LEU A 473 11.96 -9.95 -34.84
N ARG A 474 11.70 -11.05 -35.59
CA ARG A 474 12.38 -11.36 -36.86
C ARG A 474 12.07 -10.34 -37.94
N ASP A 475 10.80 -10.03 -38.16
CA ASP A 475 10.35 -9.03 -39.14
C ASP A 475 11.07 -7.70 -38.89
N THR A 476 10.98 -7.19 -37.65
CA THR A 476 11.66 -5.97 -37.22
C THR A 476 13.14 -5.99 -37.61
N TYR A 477 13.91 -6.98 -37.15
CA TYR A 477 15.36 -7.05 -37.39
C TYR A 477 15.71 -7.12 -38.89
N ASN A 478 14.89 -7.81 -39.66
CA ASN A 478 15.09 -8.03 -41.10
C ASN A 478 14.55 -6.89 -41.98
N ALA A 479 13.76 -5.95 -41.47
CA ALA A 479 13.16 -4.81 -42.19
C ALA A 479 14.15 -3.75 -42.71
N TYR A 480 15.43 -4.11 -42.83
CA TYR A 480 16.49 -3.44 -43.58
C TYR A 480 16.71 -1.94 -43.32
N TRP A 481 16.38 -1.49 -42.11
CA TRP A 481 16.87 -0.24 -41.51
C TRP A 481 16.59 1.04 -42.32
N GLY A 482 15.54 1.04 -43.15
CA GLY A 482 15.19 2.16 -44.03
C GLY A 482 14.42 3.30 -43.35
N GLN A 483 13.89 3.09 -42.15
CA GLN A 483 13.05 4.04 -41.41
C GLN A 483 13.79 4.75 -40.27
N SER A 484 13.29 5.93 -39.89
CA SER A 484 13.70 6.72 -38.72
C SER A 484 12.81 6.45 -37.51
N ASP A 485 13.37 6.53 -36.29
CA ASP A 485 12.74 6.10 -35.03
C ASP A 485 12.40 4.60 -35.07
N TYR A 486 13.46 3.79 -35.06
CA TYR A 486 13.43 2.33 -35.01
C TYR A 486 13.46 1.82 -33.54
N ILE A 487 13.12 0.54 -33.27
CA ILE A 487 13.17 -0.01 -31.89
C ILE A 487 14.59 0.14 -31.34
N SER A 488 14.75 0.64 -30.11
CA SER A 488 16.09 0.75 -29.52
C SER A 488 16.68 -0.62 -29.16
N PRO A 489 18.01 -0.80 -29.14
CA PRO A 489 18.59 -2.06 -28.69
C PRO A 489 18.21 -2.42 -27.24
N GLY A 490 17.94 -1.43 -26.38
CA GLY A 490 17.48 -1.67 -25.01
C GLY A 490 16.06 -2.24 -24.95
N TYR A 491 15.11 -1.61 -25.67
CA TYR A 491 13.74 -2.13 -25.80
C TYR A 491 13.72 -3.47 -26.56
N PHE A 492 14.57 -3.65 -27.56
CA PHE A 492 14.68 -4.92 -28.28
C PHE A 492 15.20 -6.05 -27.38
N LEU A 493 16.25 -5.80 -26.58
CA LEU A 493 16.74 -6.77 -25.59
C LEU A 493 15.69 -7.07 -24.51
N TYR A 494 14.89 -6.09 -24.08
CA TYR A 494 13.77 -6.32 -23.18
C TYR A 494 12.68 -7.21 -23.82
N LEU A 495 12.33 -6.98 -25.08
CA LEU A 495 11.37 -7.83 -25.81
C LEU A 495 11.89 -9.26 -26.01
N VAL A 496 13.21 -9.43 -26.18
CA VAL A 496 13.87 -10.75 -26.21
C VAL A 496 13.88 -11.41 -24.82
N ASP A 497 14.13 -10.67 -23.73
CA ASP A 497 13.97 -11.15 -22.35
C ASP A 497 12.53 -11.63 -22.09
N ARG A 498 11.53 -10.85 -22.49
CA ARG A 498 10.12 -11.25 -22.42
C ARG A 498 9.81 -12.48 -23.28
N LEU A 499 10.39 -12.61 -24.49
CA LEU A 499 10.28 -13.83 -25.30
C LEU A 499 10.88 -15.05 -24.60
N LEU A 500 12.06 -14.92 -23.96
CA LEU A 500 12.70 -16.00 -23.20
C LEU A 500 11.91 -16.38 -21.93
N ILE A 501 11.21 -15.43 -21.30
CA ILE A 501 10.29 -15.69 -20.18
C ILE A 501 9.00 -16.39 -20.65
N LEU A 502 8.54 -16.07 -21.87
CA LEU A 502 7.38 -16.70 -22.52
C LEU A 502 7.73 -18.03 -23.21
N LEU A 503 9.00 -18.38 -23.41
CA LEU A 503 9.36 -19.76 -23.74
C LEU A 503 8.97 -20.65 -22.55
N PRO A 504 8.27 -21.78 -22.78
CA PRO A 504 7.85 -22.63 -21.68
C PRO A 504 9.09 -23.17 -20.96
N LYS A 505 9.15 -23.00 -19.64
CA LYS A 505 10.29 -23.41 -18.77
C LYS A 505 10.46 -24.94 -18.64
N SER A 506 9.68 -25.68 -19.39
CA SER A 506 9.74 -27.12 -19.63
C SER A 506 9.33 -27.35 -21.08
N GLY A 507 9.68 -28.50 -21.66
CA GLY A 507 9.43 -28.86 -23.06
C GLY A 507 7.96 -29.11 -23.43
N LEU A 508 7.00 -28.35 -22.89
CA LEU A 508 5.55 -28.44 -23.11
C LEU A 508 5.09 -27.99 -24.51
N VAL A 509 5.86 -28.35 -25.53
CA VAL A 509 5.43 -28.35 -26.93
C VAL A 509 5.77 -29.70 -27.56
N ALA A 510 5.05 -30.73 -27.14
CA ALA A 510 4.99 -32.02 -27.85
C ALA A 510 4.19 -31.90 -29.17
N ASN A 511 4.47 -30.84 -29.94
CA ASN A 511 3.96 -30.61 -31.29
C ASN A 511 5.17 -30.30 -32.18
N PRO A 512 5.51 -31.15 -33.17
CA PRO A 512 6.70 -30.99 -34.03
C PRO A 512 6.65 -29.77 -34.97
N GLN A 513 5.65 -28.90 -34.83
CA GLN A 513 5.47 -27.67 -35.58
C GLN A 513 6.18 -26.44 -34.95
N PHE A 514 6.58 -26.48 -33.67
CA PHE A 514 7.22 -25.33 -33.02
C PHE A 514 8.76 -25.37 -33.16
N PRO A 515 9.40 -24.40 -33.83
CA PRO A 515 10.81 -24.46 -34.18
C PRO A 515 11.71 -23.93 -33.04
N PHE A 516 11.64 -24.58 -31.87
CA PHE A 516 12.31 -24.14 -30.63
C PHE A 516 13.81 -23.82 -30.82
N GLY A 517 14.53 -24.68 -31.57
CA GLY A 517 15.92 -24.43 -31.97
C GLY A 517 16.07 -23.09 -32.68
N ALA A 518 15.37 -22.89 -33.81
CA ALA A 518 15.49 -21.68 -34.63
C ALA A 518 15.15 -20.38 -33.87
N THR A 519 14.32 -20.42 -32.82
CA THR A 519 14.10 -19.29 -31.90
C THR A 519 15.32 -19.02 -31.03
N LEU A 520 15.91 -20.06 -30.42
CA LEU A 520 17.14 -19.91 -29.62
C LEU A 520 18.34 -19.50 -30.48
N ASP A 521 18.51 -20.10 -31.66
CA ASP A 521 19.58 -19.79 -32.63
C ASP A 521 19.50 -18.32 -33.06
N TYR A 522 18.28 -17.80 -33.27
CA TYR A 522 18.02 -16.39 -33.62
C TYR A 522 18.34 -15.44 -32.47
N VAL A 523 17.90 -15.74 -31.24
CA VAL A 523 18.24 -14.95 -30.04
C VAL A 523 19.77 -14.92 -29.84
N ALA A 524 20.46 -16.04 -30.02
CA ALA A 524 21.91 -16.12 -29.93
C ALA A 524 22.63 -15.34 -31.05
N TYR A 525 22.10 -15.36 -32.27
CA TYR A 525 22.60 -14.56 -33.40
C TYR A 525 22.52 -13.06 -33.12
N ILE A 526 21.36 -12.55 -32.67
CA ILE A 526 21.18 -11.13 -32.33
C ILE A 526 22.11 -10.73 -31.18
N ALA A 527 22.22 -11.57 -30.14
CA ALA A 527 23.11 -11.31 -29.01
C ALA A 527 24.56 -11.16 -29.50
N GLN A 528 25.04 -12.03 -30.38
CA GLN A 528 26.39 -11.92 -30.95
C GLN A 528 26.57 -10.67 -31.84
N ASP A 529 25.55 -10.25 -32.58
CA ASP A 529 25.63 -9.03 -33.40
C ASP A 529 25.66 -7.76 -32.54
N LEU A 530 24.78 -7.66 -31.52
CA LEU A 530 24.76 -6.56 -30.57
C LEU A 530 26.07 -6.43 -29.78
N LEU A 531 26.62 -7.54 -29.29
CA LEU A 531 27.86 -7.60 -28.52
C LEU A 531 29.10 -7.30 -29.38
N TYR A 532 29.16 -7.82 -30.61
CA TYR A 532 30.44 -7.91 -31.35
C TYR A 532 30.48 -7.18 -32.71
N LYS A 533 29.36 -6.74 -33.30
CA LYS A 533 29.37 -5.86 -34.49
C LYS A 533 29.26 -4.39 -34.09
N LYS A 534 30.32 -3.85 -33.46
CA LYS A 534 30.42 -2.48 -32.90
C LYS A 534 30.00 -1.30 -33.81
N GLN A 535 29.95 -1.50 -35.14
CA GLN A 535 29.42 -0.54 -36.13
C GLN A 535 27.89 -0.66 -36.30
N VAL A 536 27.38 -1.90 -36.41
CA VAL A 536 25.95 -2.24 -36.52
C VAL A 536 25.20 -1.66 -35.32
N THR A 537 25.69 -1.92 -34.09
CA THR A 537 25.07 -1.39 -32.87
C THR A 537 25.02 0.15 -32.86
N VAL A 538 26.04 0.84 -33.39
CA VAL A 538 26.06 2.33 -33.47
C VAL A 538 25.03 2.87 -34.45
N GLU A 539 24.91 2.28 -35.64
CA GLU A 539 23.91 2.73 -36.60
C GLU A 539 22.48 2.42 -36.13
N TRP A 540 22.29 1.29 -35.44
CA TRP A 540 21.02 0.97 -34.78
C TRP A 540 20.65 2.05 -33.76
N ILE A 541 21.55 2.41 -32.82
CA ILE A 541 21.32 3.52 -31.87
C ILE A 541 20.98 4.82 -32.60
N ARG A 542 21.72 5.17 -33.66
CA ARG A 542 21.50 6.38 -34.48
C ARG A 542 20.12 6.40 -35.13
N LYS A 543 19.61 5.26 -35.60
CA LYS A 543 18.27 5.13 -36.20
C LYS A 543 17.14 5.05 -35.16
N SER A 544 17.46 4.71 -33.92
CA SER A 544 16.51 4.65 -32.79
C SER A 544 16.16 6.03 -32.20
N ASN A 545 16.68 7.12 -32.77
CA ASN A 545 16.44 8.51 -32.34
C ASN A 545 16.72 8.79 -30.85
N ILE A 546 17.60 8.02 -30.23
CA ILE A 546 18.03 8.20 -28.84
C ILE A 546 19.18 9.20 -28.76
N ASN A 547 19.21 9.99 -27.68
CA ASN A 547 20.35 10.83 -27.35
C ASN A 547 21.62 9.97 -27.20
N PHE A 548 22.54 10.10 -28.15
CA PHE A 548 23.78 9.32 -28.21
C PHE A 548 24.60 9.43 -26.93
N ASN A 549 24.54 10.57 -26.23
CA ASN A 549 25.27 10.79 -24.98
C ASN A 549 24.71 10.00 -23.78
N GLU A 550 23.41 9.69 -23.78
CA GLU A 550 22.78 8.83 -22.76
C GLU A 550 23.09 7.34 -23.02
N TYR A 551 23.24 6.96 -24.29
CA TYR A 551 23.56 5.58 -24.67
C TYR A 551 25.08 5.27 -24.63
N TYR A 552 25.96 6.26 -24.78
CA TYR A 552 27.40 6.03 -24.85
C TYR A 552 28.00 5.30 -23.62
N PRO A 553 27.57 5.55 -22.37
CA PRO A 553 27.99 4.75 -21.21
C PRO A 553 27.57 3.27 -21.37
N LEU A 554 26.29 3.03 -21.69
CA LEU A 554 25.72 1.70 -21.88
C LEU A 554 26.41 0.88 -23.00
N ARG A 555 27.14 1.54 -23.91
CA ARG A 555 27.92 0.90 -24.98
C ARG A 555 29.17 0.17 -24.47
N GLY A 556 29.72 0.54 -23.31
CA GLY A 556 30.70 -0.29 -22.59
C GLY A 556 30.05 -1.49 -21.90
N ASP A 557 28.77 -1.36 -21.59
CA ASP A 557 28.00 -2.26 -20.72
C ASP A 557 27.07 -3.23 -21.44
N ILE A 558 26.94 -3.27 -22.77
CA ILE A 558 26.18 -4.36 -23.43
C ILE A 558 26.80 -5.75 -23.06
N THR A 559 28.12 -5.77 -22.85
CA THR A 559 28.91 -6.90 -22.30
C THR A 559 28.84 -7.09 -20.77
N SER A 560 28.12 -6.25 -20.03
CA SER A 560 27.82 -6.39 -18.58
C SER A 560 26.31 -6.50 -18.29
N LEU A 561 25.46 -6.10 -19.25
CA LEU A 561 24.04 -6.44 -19.33
C LEU A 561 23.83 -7.95 -19.48
N LEU A 562 24.84 -8.70 -19.96
CA LEU A 562 24.91 -10.16 -19.87
C LEU A 562 26.07 -10.57 -18.95
N PRO A 563 25.98 -11.68 -18.21
CA PRO A 563 27.08 -12.14 -17.36
C PRO A 563 28.31 -12.49 -18.20
N ARG A 564 29.50 -12.23 -17.65
CA ARG A 564 30.77 -12.37 -18.38
C ARG A 564 30.98 -13.78 -18.92
N ASP A 565 30.73 -14.80 -18.11
CA ASP A 565 30.87 -16.20 -18.48
C ASP A 565 29.93 -16.65 -19.61
N PHE A 566 28.72 -16.08 -19.70
CA PHE A 566 27.78 -16.28 -20.81
C PHE A 566 28.34 -15.69 -22.11
N CYS A 567 28.84 -14.45 -22.06
CA CYS A 567 29.51 -13.81 -23.19
C CYS A 567 30.77 -14.56 -23.63
N ASP A 568 31.60 -15.04 -22.69
CA ASP A 568 32.84 -15.77 -22.98
C ASP A 568 32.59 -17.17 -23.58
N VAL A 569 31.41 -17.76 -23.41
CA VAL A 569 30.97 -18.95 -24.18
C VAL A 569 30.71 -18.58 -25.64
N LEU A 570 29.84 -17.58 -25.88
CA LEU A 570 29.47 -17.14 -27.23
C LEU A 570 30.70 -16.66 -28.03
N TRP A 571 31.61 -15.92 -27.38
CA TRP A 571 32.85 -15.42 -27.97
C TRP A 571 33.83 -16.53 -28.38
N ARG A 572 34.02 -17.56 -27.53
CA ARG A 572 34.94 -18.68 -27.82
C ARG A 572 34.50 -19.48 -29.05
N ARG A 573 33.19 -19.63 -29.29
CA ARG A 573 32.65 -20.35 -30.45
C ARG A 573 32.68 -19.52 -31.74
N ARG A 574 32.40 -18.20 -31.66
CA ARG A 574 32.55 -17.26 -32.80
C ARG A 574 33.94 -17.32 -33.45
N LYS A 575 35.01 -17.49 -32.66
CA LYS A 575 36.39 -17.66 -33.15
C LYS A 575 36.63 -18.90 -34.04
N ARG A 576 35.68 -19.83 -34.13
CA ARG A 576 35.78 -21.08 -34.94
C ARG A 576 35.04 -20.99 -36.28
N ASN A 577 34.51 -19.83 -36.67
CA ASN A 577 33.76 -19.58 -37.91
C ASN A 577 32.52 -20.47 -38.15
N GLN A 578 32.03 -21.20 -37.14
CA GLN A 578 30.69 -21.78 -37.17
C GLN A 578 29.66 -20.68 -36.90
N PHE A 579 28.86 -20.36 -37.92
CA PHE A 579 27.68 -19.50 -37.81
C PHE A 579 26.46 -20.24 -37.21
N ASP A 580 26.55 -21.55 -37.09
CA ASP A 580 25.52 -22.44 -36.55
C ASP A 580 25.66 -22.52 -35.01
N ILE A 581 24.83 -21.76 -34.30
CA ILE A 581 24.87 -21.62 -32.84
C ILE A 581 23.85 -22.59 -32.22
N SER A 582 24.07 -23.90 -32.39
CA SER A 582 23.14 -24.92 -31.90
C SER A 582 22.78 -24.77 -30.42
N VAL A 583 21.63 -25.32 -30.01
CA VAL A 583 21.10 -25.29 -28.63
C VAL A 583 22.18 -25.58 -27.56
N ASN A 584 23.13 -26.45 -27.87
CA ASN A 584 24.27 -26.83 -27.03
C ASN A 584 25.18 -25.64 -26.66
N VAL A 585 25.33 -24.62 -27.52
CA VAL A 585 26.07 -23.39 -27.18
C VAL A 585 25.34 -22.59 -26.13
N LEU A 586 24.01 -22.47 -26.28
CA LEU A 586 23.19 -21.71 -25.35
C LEU A 586 23.08 -22.43 -24.02
N ALA A 587 22.98 -23.77 -24.01
CA ALA A 587 23.06 -24.58 -22.80
C ALA A 587 24.41 -24.44 -22.09
N GLU A 588 25.54 -24.47 -22.81
CA GLU A 588 26.87 -24.19 -22.25
C GLU A 588 26.89 -22.81 -21.56
N ALA A 589 26.33 -21.78 -22.21
CA ALA A 589 26.27 -20.40 -21.71
C ALA A 589 25.32 -20.21 -20.52
N LEU A 590 24.17 -20.88 -20.53
CA LEU A 590 23.13 -20.84 -19.50
C LEU A 590 23.57 -21.60 -18.23
N ARG A 591 24.13 -22.81 -18.37
CA ARG A 591 24.74 -23.54 -17.24
C ARG A 591 25.89 -22.75 -16.61
N LYS A 592 26.66 -22.02 -17.42
CA LYS A 592 27.75 -21.13 -16.99
C LYS A 592 27.32 -19.93 -16.13
N VAL A 593 26.02 -19.69 -15.96
CA VAL A 593 25.46 -18.62 -15.12
C VAL A 593 24.46 -19.17 -14.08
N ASP A 594 24.64 -20.43 -13.69
CA ASP A 594 23.83 -21.17 -12.72
C ASP A 594 22.31 -21.21 -13.04
N ASN A 595 21.96 -21.04 -14.32
CA ASN A 595 20.60 -21.11 -14.84
C ASN A 595 20.54 -22.11 -16.03
N PRO A 596 20.82 -23.40 -15.81
CA PRO A 596 20.96 -24.39 -16.88
C PRO A 596 19.68 -24.57 -17.70
N LEU A 597 19.84 -24.82 -19.01
CA LEU A 597 18.72 -25.17 -19.87
C LEU A 597 18.11 -26.51 -19.45
N VAL A 598 16.79 -26.59 -19.34
CA VAL A 598 16.06 -27.83 -19.02
C VAL A 598 15.31 -28.31 -20.27
N ILE A 599 15.55 -29.55 -20.68
CA ILE A 599 14.90 -30.19 -21.83
C ILE A 599 14.03 -31.33 -21.30
N VAL A 600 12.73 -31.29 -21.60
CA VAL A 600 11.75 -32.24 -21.06
C VAL A 600 11.18 -33.11 -22.17
N LYS A 601 11.36 -34.43 -22.04
CA LYS A 601 10.86 -35.46 -22.95
C LYS A 601 9.54 -36.00 -22.42
N LEU A 602 8.48 -35.88 -23.21
CA LEU A 602 7.09 -36.17 -22.82
C LEU A 602 6.52 -37.46 -23.42
N GLN A 603 7.15 -38.02 -24.47
CA GLN A 603 6.67 -39.20 -25.18
C GLN A 603 7.85 -40.03 -25.71
N ARG A 604 7.63 -41.34 -25.92
CA ARG A 604 8.65 -42.28 -26.43
C ARG A 604 9.19 -41.94 -27.83
N ASN A 605 8.44 -41.19 -28.64
CA ASN A 605 8.74 -40.95 -30.06
C ASN A 605 9.30 -39.55 -30.37
N SER A 606 9.73 -38.78 -29.36
CA SER A 606 10.42 -37.50 -29.57
C SER A 606 11.87 -37.72 -30.05
N SER A 607 12.31 -36.95 -31.05
CA SER A 607 13.69 -36.94 -31.52
C SER A 607 14.69 -36.65 -30.39
N GLU A 608 15.79 -37.39 -30.32
CA GLU A 608 16.83 -37.17 -29.31
C GLU A 608 17.65 -35.90 -29.61
N VAL A 609 17.30 -34.80 -28.95
CA VAL A 609 18.08 -33.56 -28.98
C VAL A 609 19.33 -33.73 -28.12
N SER A 610 20.47 -34.07 -28.74
CA SER A 610 21.73 -34.27 -28.02
C SER A 610 22.35 -32.94 -27.57
N CYS A 611 22.15 -32.57 -26.31
CA CYS A 611 22.58 -31.28 -25.73
C CYS A 611 23.26 -31.45 -24.35
N PRO A 612 24.56 -31.80 -24.29
CA PRO A 612 25.22 -32.30 -23.07
C PRO A 612 25.40 -31.29 -21.93
N ASP A 613 25.08 -30.01 -22.17
CA ASP A 613 25.15 -28.94 -21.16
C ASP A 613 23.76 -28.57 -20.60
N ALA A 614 22.71 -29.31 -20.97
CA ALA A 614 21.33 -29.15 -20.48
C ALA A 614 20.91 -30.30 -19.53
N ILE A 615 19.98 -30.01 -18.62
CA ILE A 615 19.33 -31.00 -17.75
C ILE A 615 18.22 -31.69 -18.54
N PHE A 616 18.26 -33.02 -18.66
CA PHE A 616 17.20 -33.80 -19.30
C PHE A 616 16.25 -34.41 -18.28
N ILE A 617 14.95 -34.16 -18.47
CA ILE A 617 13.87 -34.77 -17.70
C ILE A 617 13.06 -35.65 -18.66
N ASP A 618 13.10 -36.97 -18.49
CA ASP A 618 12.18 -37.86 -19.19
C ASP A 618 10.94 -38.09 -18.31
N MET A 619 9.81 -37.47 -18.67
CA MET A 619 8.53 -37.58 -17.95
C MET A 619 7.88 -38.97 -18.12
N THR A 620 8.42 -39.84 -18.98
CA THR A 620 8.00 -41.26 -19.02
C THR A 620 8.68 -42.08 -17.92
N VAL A 621 9.72 -41.54 -17.28
CA VAL A 621 10.50 -42.15 -16.19
C VAL A 621 10.30 -41.41 -14.86
N ASN A 622 10.37 -40.07 -14.87
CA ASN A 622 10.19 -39.20 -13.72
C ASN A 622 8.70 -38.84 -13.63
N GLN A 623 7.97 -39.43 -12.69
CA GLN A 623 6.50 -39.35 -12.63
C GLN A 623 5.97 -38.60 -11.41
N CYS A 624 6.77 -38.50 -10.33
CA CYS A 624 6.42 -37.69 -9.16
C CYS A 624 7.21 -36.37 -9.12
N ARG A 625 6.78 -35.44 -8.26
CA ARG A 625 7.44 -34.15 -8.05
C ARG A 625 8.86 -34.32 -7.52
N GLU A 626 9.07 -35.35 -6.72
CA GLU A 626 10.31 -35.63 -6.00
C GLU A 626 11.39 -36.13 -6.97
N ASP A 627 11.03 -36.93 -7.99
CA ASP A 627 11.90 -37.27 -9.13
C ASP A 627 12.39 -35.99 -9.84
N LEU A 628 11.46 -35.09 -10.14
CA LEU A 628 11.74 -33.83 -10.86
C LEU A 628 12.65 -32.91 -10.04
N LEU A 629 12.46 -32.83 -8.72
CA LEU A 629 13.35 -32.10 -7.83
C LEU A 629 14.74 -32.75 -7.76
N CYS A 630 14.83 -34.07 -7.70
CA CYS A 630 16.10 -34.79 -7.77
C CYS A 630 16.87 -34.49 -9.06
N VAL A 631 16.21 -34.47 -10.22
CA VAL A 631 16.86 -34.17 -11.50
C VAL A 631 17.20 -32.68 -11.66
N LEU A 632 16.33 -31.76 -11.23
CA LEU A 632 16.55 -30.31 -11.35
C LEU A 632 17.63 -29.76 -10.41
N PHE A 633 17.83 -30.38 -9.24
CA PHE A 633 18.76 -29.89 -8.21
C PHE A 633 19.96 -30.82 -7.96
N GLN A 634 20.19 -31.82 -8.83
CA GLN A 634 21.36 -32.69 -8.76
C GLN A 634 22.67 -31.90 -9.01
N ARG A 635 23.48 -31.77 -7.96
CA ARG A 635 24.76 -31.05 -7.99
C ARG A 635 25.86 -31.99 -8.47
N ASN A 636 26.53 -31.65 -9.58
CA ASN A 636 27.54 -32.47 -10.27
C ASN A 636 28.44 -33.29 -9.33
N ILE A 637 28.27 -34.62 -9.36
CA ILE A 637 29.31 -35.57 -8.95
C ILE A 637 30.06 -35.97 -10.23
N ASN A 638 31.39 -35.88 -10.19
CA ASN A 638 32.21 -35.93 -11.39
C ASN A 638 32.20 -37.30 -12.09
N SER A 639 32.33 -37.27 -13.41
CA SER A 639 32.55 -38.45 -14.25
C SER A 639 33.91 -39.12 -13.93
N SER A 640 33.88 -40.36 -13.44
CA SER A 640 35.03 -41.26 -13.43
C SER A 640 34.59 -42.70 -13.68
N SER A 641 35.27 -43.37 -14.60
CA SER A 641 34.96 -44.71 -15.12
C SER A 641 34.95 -45.82 -14.06
N ILE A 642 34.12 -46.84 -14.28
CA ILE A 642 34.38 -48.26 -13.99
C ILE A 642 33.56 -49.09 -14.99
N GLU A 643 34.08 -50.25 -15.39
CA GLU A 643 33.58 -51.07 -16.51
C GLU A 643 32.53 -52.11 -16.07
N LEU A 644 31.74 -52.63 -17.02
CA LEU A 644 30.95 -53.85 -16.81
C LEU A 644 31.86 -55.08 -16.74
N PRO A 645 31.47 -56.08 -15.94
CA PRO A 645 31.53 -57.47 -16.38
C PRO A 645 30.14 -58.12 -16.41
N SER A 646 29.94 -59.04 -17.35
CA SER A 646 28.65 -59.69 -17.63
C SER A 646 28.58 -61.16 -17.21
N SER A 647 27.37 -61.62 -16.92
CA SER A 647 26.90 -63.03 -16.94
C SER A 647 27.58 -64.08 -16.05
N SER A 648 26.82 -64.65 -15.11
CA SER A 648 26.51 -66.10 -15.11
C SER A 648 25.38 -66.42 -14.12
N ASN A 649 24.53 -67.40 -14.46
CA ASN A 649 23.49 -67.93 -13.55
C ASN A 649 23.97 -69.25 -12.93
N ALA A 650 23.88 -69.37 -11.61
CA ALA A 650 23.88 -70.65 -10.89
C ALA A 650 23.09 -70.51 -9.58
N SER A 651 22.41 -71.58 -9.15
CA SER A 651 21.41 -71.53 -8.08
C SER A 651 21.70 -72.50 -6.93
N SER A 652 21.57 -72.04 -5.68
CA SER A 652 21.15 -72.87 -4.55
C SER A 652 20.68 -72.02 -3.36
N ASN A 653 19.68 -72.52 -2.62
CA ASN A 653 19.14 -71.88 -1.42
C ASN A 653 19.97 -72.23 -0.18
N LEU A 654 20.03 -71.34 0.82
CA LEU A 654 19.72 -71.64 2.24
C LEU A 654 19.91 -70.42 3.18
N GLY A 655 18.99 -70.26 4.14
CA GLY A 655 19.28 -69.67 5.45
C GLY A 655 18.95 -68.18 5.69
N SER A 656 17.82 -67.94 6.37
CA SER A 656 17.56 -66.87 7.37
C SER A 656 18.06 -65.43 7.14
N GLY A 657 17.15 -64.44 7.13
CA GLY A 657 17.57 -63.03 7.09
C GLY A 657 16.54 -61.89 7.20
N VAL A 658 15.25 -62.17 7.47
CA VAL A 658 14.16 -61.19 7.72
C VAL A 658 13.89 -60.14 6.61
N ASP A 659 12.75 -60.33 5.95
CA ASP A 659 11.86 -59.38 5.29
C ASP A 659 12.39 -58.26 4.37
N GLN A 660 11.95 -58.39 3.11
CA GLN A 660 11.83 -57.30 2.15
C GLN A 660 10.60 -56.44 2.48
N GLY A 661 10.78 -55.14 2.67
CA GLY A 661 9.68 -54.16 2.65
C GLY A 661 9.58 -53.50 1.28
N LEU A 662 8.77 -54.07 0.38
CA LEU A 662 8.56 -53.50 -0.96
C LEU A 662 7.63 -52.27 -0.91
N THR A 663 7.90 -51.36 -1.84
CA THR A 663 7.10 -50.15 -2.13
C THR A 663 5.62 -50.43 -2.40
N SER A 664 4.74 -49.59 -1.85
CA SER A 664 3.46 -49.25 -2.48
C SER A 664 3.25 -47.74 -2.40
N GLN A 665 3.20 -47.07 -3.55
CA GLN A 665 2.72 -45.69 -3.66
C GLN A 665 1.19 -45.67 -3.55
N ASN A 666 0.67 -44.60 -2.93
CA ASN A 666 -0.63 -43.96 -3.19
C ASN A 666 -1.91 -44.82 -2.97
N ASP A 667 -3.02 -44.30 -2.46
CA ASP A 667 -3.32 -42.99 -1.89
C ASP A 667 -3.99 -43.22 -0.52
N GLU A 668 -3.95 -42.23 0.38
CA GLU A 668 -5.12 -41.82 1.17
C GLU A 668 -4.78 -40.65 2.12
N VAL A 669 -5.80 -39.86 2.46
CA VAL A 669 -5.74 -38.96 3.62
C VAL A 669 -6.02 -39.80 4.86
N ILE A 670 -5.21 -39.69 5.92
CA ILE A 670 -5.64 -39.56 7.34
C ILE A 670 -4.42 -39.55 8.27
N GLY A 671 -4.61 -38.90 9.41
CA GLY A 671 -3.60 -38.63 10.44
C GLY A 671 -2.63 -39.75 10.78
N GLY A 672 -1.34 -39.39 10.75
CA GLY A 672 -0.52 -39.69 11.92
C GLY A 672 -1.18 -39.03 13.13
N ASN A 673 -1.47 -39.82 14.17
CA ASN A 673 -2.10 -39.31 15.39
C ASN A 673 -1.24 -38.16 15.96
N PRO A 674 -1.76 -36.93 16.15
CA PRO A 674 -0.94 -35.82 16.63
C PRO A 674 -0.31 -36.07 18.02
N GLN A 675 -0.81 -37.05 18.77
CA GLN A 675 -0.16 -37.61 19.96
C GLN A 675 1.29 -38.06 19.70
N ASN A 676 1.57 -38.79 18.60
CA ASN A 676 2.91 -39.33 18.33
C ASN A 676 3.91 -38.24 17.91
N ASN A 677 3.43 -37.17 17.25
CA ASN A 677 4.25 -36.01 16.92
C ASN A 677 4.55 -35.14 18.16
N TYR A 678 3.83 -35.34 19.27
CA TYR A 678 3.97 -34.55 20.49
C TYR A 678 5.06 -35.08 21.44
N GLU A 679 5.31 -36.40 21.48
CA GLU A 679 6.44 -36.95 22.25
C GLU A 679 7.78 -36.56 21.62
N HIS A 680 7.94 -36.77 20.31
CA HIS A 680 9.14 -36.39 19.55
C HIS A 680 9.44 -34.87 19.53
N PHE A 681 8.44 -34.02 19.79
CA PHE A 681 8.63 -32.58 19.89
C PHE A 681 9.55 -32.19 21.06
N TRP A 682 9.40 -32.84 22.21
CA TRP A 682 10.17 -32.51 23.41
C TRP A 682 11.56 -33.16 23.40
N ASP A 683 11.67 -34.41 22.94
CA ASP A 683 12.95 -35.09 22.69
C ASP A 683 13.91 -34.25 21.82
N PHE A 684 13.37 -33.60 20.78
CA PHE A 684 14.12 -32.71 19.90
C PHE A 684 14.73 -31.51 20.64
N LEU A 685 14.02 -30.92 21.61
CA LEU A 685 14.51 -29.75 22.35
C LEU A 685 15.57 -30.13 23.38
N ASP A 686 15.36 -31.25 24.10
CA ASP A 686 16.31 -31.75 25.10
C ASP A 686 17.64 -32.22 24.48
N ALA A 687 17.63 -32.67 23.22
CA ALA A 687 18.83 -33.06 22.49
C ALA A 687 19.77 -31.89 22.12
N VAL A 688 19.26 -30.67 21.92
CA VAL A 688 20.06 -29.55 21.37
C VAL A 688 20.83 -28.75 22.44
N ASP A 689 20.41 -28.79 23.70
CA ASP A 689 21.15 -28.18 24.82
C ASP A 689 22.55 -28.82 25.00
N SER A 690 22.73 -30.05 24.50
CA SER A 690 23.96 -30.86 24.58
C SER A 690 25.04 -30.52 23.54
N SER A 691 25.28 -29.23 23.25
CA SER A 691 26.47 -28.68 22.55
C SER A 691 26.78 -29.12 21.10
N ALA A 692 25.94 -29.92 20.45
CA ALA A 692 26.29 -30.69 19.24
C ALA A 692 25.90 -30.07 17.87
N MET A 693 26.24 -28.80 17.61
CA MET A 693 25.83 -28.08 16.37
C MET A 693 26.79 -28.17 15.16
N ASN A 694 27.85 -28.98 15.22
CA ASN A 694 28.91 -28.99 14.18
C ASN A 694 28.78 -30.08 13.09
N PHE A 695 27.78 -30.97 13.14
CA PHE A 695 27.79 -32.21 12.35
C PHE A 695 26.51 -32.61 11.60
N LEU A 696 25.54 -31.73 11.34
CA LEU A 696 24.45 -32.06 10.40
C LEU A 696 23.86 -30.82 9.67
N PRO A 697 23.90 -30.73 8.31
CA PRO A 697 23.48 -29.51 7.60
C PRO A 697 21.97 -29.23 7.49
N ASN A 698 21.06 -30.19 7.74
CA ASN A 698 19.64 -30.02 7.42
C ASN A 698 18.59 -30.71 8.35
N ALA A 699 18.90 -31.79 9.08
CA ALA A 699 17.87 -32.49 9.86
C ALA A 699 17.16 -31.63 10.94
N PRO A 700 17.85 -30.83 11.79
CA PRO A 700 17.16 -30.04 12.82
C PRO A 700 16.20 -28.99 12.23
N ARG A 701 16.32 -28.65 10.95
CA ARG A 701 15.35 -27.79 10.26
C ARG A 701 14.02 -28.50 10.01
N VAL A 702 14.04 -29.79 9.66
CA VAL A 702 12.82 -30.57 9.35
C VAL A 702 11.99 -30.79 10.62
N GLU A 703 12.64 -31.14 11.74
CA GLU A 703 12.01 -31.21 13.05
C GLU A 703 11.34 -29.88 13.44
N VAL A 704 12.07 -28.75 13.34
CA VAL A 704 11.49 -27.44 13.67
C VAL A 704 10.31 -27.09 12.75
N GLU A 705 10.38 -27.36 11.44
CA GLU A 705 9.25 -27.14 10.53
C GLU A 705 8.04 -28.04 10.84
N ASN A 706 8.25 -29.27 11.34
CA ASN A 706 7.17 -30.16 11.80
C ASN A 706 6.56 -29.69 13.13
N ASN A 707 7.37 -29.23 14.07
CA ASN A 707 6.93 -28.69 15.36
C ASN A 707 6.14 -27.39 15.19
N ILE A 708 6.55 -26.53 14.25
CA ILE A 708 5.78 -25.35 13.80
C ILE A 708 4.41 -25.78 13.24
N ARG A 709 4.33 -26.85 12.43
CA ARG A 709 3.05 -27.37 11.92
C ARG A 709 2.16 -27.91 13.04
N LEU A 710 2.72 -28.64 14.01
CA LEU A 710 1.97 -29.20 15.14
C LEU A 710 1.31 -28.08 15.97
N ILE A 711 2.08 -27.11 16.46
CA ILE A 711 1.54 -26.00 17.27
C ILE A 711 0.58 -25.12 16.46
N THR A 712 0.86 -24.87 15.17
CA THR A 712 -0.08 -24.16 14.28
C THR A 712 -1.41 -24.91 14.16
N SER A 713 -1.39 -26.25 14.13
CA SER A 713 -2.61 -27.06 14.05
C SER A 713 -3.45 -27.01 15.33
N VAL A 714 -2.82 -26.96 16.50
CA VAL A 714 -3.50 -26.84 17.81
C VAL A 714 -4.15 -25.46 17.95
N LEU A 715 -3.43 -24.38 17.63
CA LEU A 715 -3.97 -23.02 17.59
C LEU A 715 -5.14 -22.91 16.60
N ALA A 716 -5.04 -23.57 15.43
CA ALA A 716 -6.13 -23.64 14.46
C ALA A 716 -7.35 -24.48 14.91
N THR A 717 -7.23 -25.30 15.97
CA THR A 717 -8.40 -25.88 16.65
C THR A 717 -8.99 -24.98 17.73
N PHE A 718 -8.17 -24.30 18.55
CA PHE A 718 -8.65 -23.31 19.52
C PHE A 718 -9.47 -22.20 18.86
N HIS A 719 -8.97 -21.63 17.76
CA HIS A 719 -9.65 -20.56 17.03
C HIS A 719 -10.94 -21.00 16.30
N LYS A 720 -11.37 -22.27 16.43
CA LYS A 720 -12.65 -22.76 15.88
C LYS A 720 -13.77 -22.95 16.91
N ASN A 721 -13.44 -23.05 18.20
CA ASN A 721 -14.41 -23.11 19.31
C ASN A 721 -13.80 -22.39 20.53
N PRO A 722 -13.99 -21.07 20.68
CA PRO A 722 -13.61 -20.37 21.89
C PRO A 722 -14.57 -20.76 23.04
N ALA A 723 -14.08 -21.56 23.98
CA ALA A 723 -14.73 -21.73 25.28
C ALA A 723 -14.52 -20.45 26.14
N GLU A 724 -15.39 -20.24 27.13
CA GLU A 724 -15.32 -19.03 27.97
C GLU A 724 -14.16 -19.08 28.98
N GLY A 725 -13.52 -17.93 29.21
CA GLY A 725 -12.67 -17.70 30.38
C GLY A 725 -11.18 -17.98 30.19
N GLU A 726 -10.78 -19.26 30.22
CA GLU A 726 -9.40 -19.61 30.63
C GLU A 726 -8.40 -19.85 29.47
N ASP A 727 -8.86 -20.18 28.26
CA ASP A 727 -8.00 -20.52 27.11
C ASP A 727 -7.15 -19.38 26.54
N VAL A 728 -7.47 -18.12 26.86
CA VAL A 728 -6.86 -16.94 26.22
C VAL A 728 -5.37 -16.83 26.52
N ASN A 729 -4.96 -17.11 27.75
CA ASN A 729 -3.56 -17.00 28.19
C ASN A 729 -2.70 -18.11 27.54
N LEU A 730 -3.24 -19.33 27.45
CA LEU A 730 -2.64 -20.46 26.76
C LEU A 730 -2.43 -20.20 25.27
N CYS A 731 -3.42 -19.62 24.59
CA CYS A 731 -3.28 -19.20 23.19
C CYS A 731 -2.13 -18.20 23.00
N GLN A 732 -1.90 -17.30 23.96
CA GLN A 732 -0.85 -16.29 23.88
C GLN A 732 0.56 -16.86 24.13
N GLU A 733 0.71 -17.83 25.03
CA GLU A 733 1.99 -18.51 25.24
C GLU A 733 2.31 -19.54 24.14
N LEU A 734 1.31 -20.23 23.57
CA LEU A 734 1.47 -21.06 22.37
C LEU A 734 1.92 -20.26 21.15
N ASN A 735 1.36 -19.06 20.91
CA ASN A 735 1.85 -18.16 19.86
C ASN A 735 3.28 -17.67 20.14
N SER A 736 3.62 -17.39 21.40
CA SER A 736 4.98 -17.00 21.80
C SER A 736 6.00 -18.12 21.52
N MET A 737 5.65 -19.38 21.83
CA MET A 737 6.49 -20.54 21.52
C MET A 737 6.64 -20.75 20.01
N LEU A 738 5.55 -20.56 19.25
CA LEU A 738 5.53 -20.69 17.79
C LEU A 738 6.44 -19.67 17.09
N ASP A 739 6.48 -18.43 17.56
CA ASP A 739 7.33 -17.39 16.96
C ASP A 739 8.82 -17.50 17.34
N GLU A 740 9.16 -18.05 18.50
CA GLU A 740 10.56 -18.41 18.81
C GLU A 740 11.01 -19.65 18.00
N LEU A 741 10.14 -20.64 17.77
CA LEU A 741 10.44 -21.75 16.84
C LEU A 741 10.61 -21.28 15.39
N ARG A 742 9.79 -20.32 14.93
CA ARG A 742 9.95 -19.70 13.59
C ARG A 742 11.25 -18.91 13.48
N GLN A 743 11.66 -18.19 14.53
CA GLN A 743 12.96 -17.52 14.57
C GLN A 743 14.11 -18.53 14.56
N LEU A 744 14.01 -19.64 15.29
CA LEU A 744 14.99 -20.73 15.24
C LEU A 744 15.10 -21.34 13.83
N SER A 745 13.96 -21.62 13.19
CA SER A 745 13.90 -22.10 11.80
C SER A 745 14.57 -21.12 10.83
N SER A 746 14.38 -19.81 11.00
CA SER A 746 15.03 -18.81 10.12
C SER A 746 16.52 -18.66 10.42
N ALA A 747 16.95 -18.77 11.67
CA ALA A 747 18.36 -18.70 12.07
C ALA A 747 19.20 -19.85 11.49
N LEU A 748 18.64 -21.07 11.42
CA LEU A 748 19.27 -22.26 10.82
C LEU A 748 19.49 -22.17 9.30
N ASN A 749 18.82 -21.23 8.60
CA ASN A 749 18.98 -21.05 7.15
C ASN A 749 20.18 -20.17 6.75
N VAL A 750 20.98 -19.68 7.70
CA VAL A 750 22.13 -18.79 7.44
C VAL A 750 23.40 -19.35 8.10
N SER A 751 24.40 -19.66 7.28
CA SER A 751 25.56 -20.49 7.65
C SER A 751 26.62 -19.84 8.55
N ASN A 752 26.25 -18.90 9.42
CA ASN A 752 27.17 -18.29 10.40
C ASN A 752 26.47 -17.65 11.63
N ASN A 753 25.32 -18.18 12.06
CA ASN A 753 24.44 -17.55 13.08
C ASN A 753 24.54 -18.15 14.52
N GLY A 754 25.62 -18.85 14.86
CA GLY A 754 25.70 -19.71 16.05
C GLY A 754 25.30 -19.09 17.40
N SER A 755 25.67 -17.83 17.67
CA SER A 755 25.30 -17.15 18.93
C SER A 755 23.80 -16.86 19.03
N ARG A 756 23.19 -16.37 17.94
CA ARG A 756 21.76 -16.05 17.86
C ARG A 756 20.89 -17.31 17.97
N ILE A 757 21.40 -18.47 17.53
CA ILE A 757 20.73 -19.77 17.71
C ILE A 757 20.66 -20.14 19.20
N GLY A 758 21.75 -19.97 19.97
CA GLY A 758 21.76 -20.23 21.41
C GLY A 758 20.79 -19.36 22.21
N GLU A 759 20.70 -18.06 21.88
CA GLU A 759 19.75 -17.13 22.53
C GLU A 759 18.27 -17.48 22.32
N LEU A 760 17.94 -18.24 21.26
CA LEU A 760 16.57 -18.67 20.96
C LEU A 760 16.20 -19.94 21.74
N PHE A 761 17.12 -20.90 21.89
CA PHE A 761 16.87 -22.11 22.70
C PHE A 761 16.65 -21.78 24.19
N VAL A 762 17.42 -20.85 24.76
CA VAL A 762 17.21 -20.40 26.15
C VAL A 762 15.81 -19.80 26.36
N ARG A 763 15.28 -19.08 25.35
CA ARG A 763 13.91 -18.53 25.40
C ARG A 763 12.85 -19.61 25.25
N LEU A 764 13.00 -20.56 24.32
CA LEU A 764 12.11 -21.71 24.18
C LEU A 764 11.98 -22.53 25.48
N ASN A 765 13.10 -22.86 26.13
CA ASN A 765 13.11 -23.63 27.38
C ASN A 765 12.47 -22.88 28.55
N SER A 766 12.38 -21.54 28.50
CA SER A 766 11.68 -20.74 29.52
C SER A 766 10.14 -20.72 29.38
N ILE A 767 9.61 -21.11 28.21
CA ILE A 767 8.17 -21.16 27.92
C ILE A 767 7.58 -22.55 28.25
N ARG A 768 8.37 -23.61 28.04
CA ARG A 768 7.99 -25.03 28.21
C ARG A 768 7.14 -25.34 29.46
N PRO A 769 7.51 -24.93 30.70
CA PRO A 769 6.81 -25.37 31.91
C PRO A 769 5.33 -24.94 32.03
N ARG A 770 4.89 -23.99 31.18
CA ARG A 770 3.53 -23.42 31.19
C ARG A 770 2.64 -24.03 30.11
N VAL A 771 3.23 -24.41 28.99
CA VAL A 771 2.53 -24.90 27.78
C VAL A 771 2.36 -26.43 27.80
N GLU A 772 3.35 -27.15 28.33
CA GLU A 772 3.40 -28.62 28.35
C GLU A 772 2.23 -29.30 29.09
N PRO A 773 1.74 -28.82 30.26
CA PRO A 773 0.59 -29.44 30.94
C PRO A 773 -0.73 -29.29 30.16
N LEU A 774 -0.85 -28.24 29.35
CA LEU A 774 -2.10 -27.84 28.71
C LEU A 774 -2.25 -28.45 27.30
N LEU A 775 -1.15 -28.62 26.55
CA LEU A 775 -1.16 -29.41 25.31
C LEU A 775 -1.58 -30.87 25.56
N ASN A 776 -1.19 -31.45 26.70
CA ASN A 776 -1.57 -32.81 27.09
C ASN A 776 -3.10 -33.02 27.26
N GLN A 777 -3.86 -31.99 27.64
CA GLN A 777 -5.32 -32.13 27.82
C GLN A 777 -6.10 -32.16 26.49
N LEU A 778 -5.60 -31.49 25.45
CA LEU A 778 -6.32 -31.28 24.19
C LEU A 778 -6.43 -32.53 23.32
N PHE A 779 -5.39 -33.38 23.33
CA PHE A 779 -5.36 -34.56 22.45
C PHE A 779 -6.23 -35.72 22.96
N LEU A 780 -6.67 -35.69 24.23
CA LEU A 780 -7.49 -36.74 24.86
C LEU A 780 -9.00 -36.64 24.61
N GLN A 781 -9.52 -35.60 23.93
CA GLN A 781 -10.98 -35.35 23.83
C GLN A 781 -11.63 -35.73 22.48
N LYS A 782 -10.90 -36.28 21.49
CA LYS A 782 -11.31 -36.20 20.08
C LYS A 782 -12.04 -37.43 19.49
N ASP A 783 -12.34 -38.45 20.29
CA ASP A 783 -12.89 -39.73 19.81
C ASP A 783 -14.42 -39.77 19.61
N SER A 784 -15.15 -38.68 19.90
CA SER A 784 -16.62 -38.66 19.84
C SER A 784 -17.19 -37.62 18.86
N ASN A 785 -17.46 -38.07 17.62
CA ASN A 785 -18.76 -37.93 16.92
C ASN A 785 -18.62 -38.07 15.39
N SER A 786 -18.89 -39.26 14.84
CA SER A 786 -19.37 -39.38 13.45
C SER A 786 -20.27 -40.61 13.22
N VAL A 787 -21.46 -40.33 12.69
CA VAL A 787 -22.42 -41.21 11.98
C VAL A 787 -23.15 -42.36 12.72
N ASN A 788 -24.42 -42.50 12.30
CA ASN A 788 -25.29 -43.69 12.26
C ASN A 788 -26.30 -44.01 13.38
N GLU A 789 -27.42 -44.52 12.87
CA GLU A 789 -28.75 -44.58 13.43
C GLU A 789 -29.00 -45.74 14.43
N ALA A 790 -30.01 -45.54 15.26
CA ALA A 790 -30.97 -46.54 15.74
C ALA A 790 -30.46 -47.87 16.36
N SER A 791 -30.47 -47.92 17.71
CA SER A 791 -31.44 -48.76 18.44
C SER A 791 -31.48 -48.44 19.95
N SER A 792 -32.71 -48.42 20.51
CA SER A 792 -33.09 -48.61 21.93
C SER A 792 -32.11 -48.18 23.06
N SER A 793 -32.50 -47.34 24.03
CA SER A 793 -33.74 -47.48 24.83
C SER A 793 -34.05 -46.21 25.68
N ALA A 794 -35.18 -46.22 26.40
CA ALA A 794 -35.71 -45.09 27.20
C ALA A 794 -35.02 -44.98 28.60
N SER A 795 -35.27 -43.98 29.48
CA SER A 795 -36.47 -43.13 29.65
C SER A 795 -36.29 -41.90 30.60
N THR A 796 -37.25 -40.96 30.55
CA THR A 796 -37.80 -40.16 31.68
C THR A 796 -36.96 -39.13 32.48
N ILE A 797 -37.05 -37.83 32.10
CA ILE A 797 -37.73 -36.70 32.83
C ILE A 797 -37.73 -36.71 34.41
N PRO A 798 -37.57 -35.57 35.15
CA PRO A 798 -36.93 -34.25 34.87
C PRO A 798 -36.21 -33.62 36.13
N SER A 799 -35.98 -32.28 36.10
CA SER A 799 -35.66 -31.36 37.23
C SER A 799 -34.28 -31.51 37.92
N GLY A 800 -33.69 -30.49 38.58
CA GLY A 800 -34.01 -29.06 38.72
C GLY A 800 -33.41 -28.47 40.01
N ILE A 801 -33.30 -27.13 40.14
CA ILE A 801 -32.95 -26.38 41.39
C ILE A 801 -31.46 -26.57 41.87
N GLN A 802 -30.73 -25.64 42.54
CA GLN A 802 -30.79 -24.17 42.68
C GLN A 802 -29.56 -23.67 43.52
N ASN A 803 -29.25 -22.36 43.47
CA ASN A 803 -28.69 -21.52 44.56
C ASN A 803 -27.18 -21.54 44.97
N GLN A 804 -26.69 -20.31 45.24
CA GLN A 804 -25.85 -19.88 46.39
C GLN A 804 -24.35 -20.25 46.48
N VAL A 805 -23.49 -19.53 47.22
CA VAL A 805 -23.33 -18.07 47.55
C VAL A 805 -22.05 -17.89 48.41
N ASP A 806 -21.54 -16.65 48.55
CA ASP A 806 -20.50 -16.25 49.52
C ASP A 806 -19.09 -16.87 49.31
N LYS A 807 -17.97 -16.33 49.85
CA LYS A 807 -17.71 -15.08 50.59
C LYS A 807 -16.30 -14.57 50.27
N GLY A 808 -16.05 -13.27 50.50
CA GLY A 808 -14.74 -12.63 50.25
C GLY A 808 -13.86 -12.48 51.50
N THR A 809 -13.19 -11.33 51.60
CA THR A 809 -12.11 -10.94 52.54
C THR A 809 -10.71 -11.48 52.17
N GLY A 810 -9.62 -10.72 52.32
CA GLY A 810 -9.56 -9.28 52.63
C GLY A 810 -8.16 -8.77 53.01
N LYS A 811 -8.11 -7.45 53.30
CA LYS A 811 -7.01 -6.64 53.85
C LYS A 811 -5.77 -6.33 52.96
N ALA A 812 -5.48 -5.04 52.92
CA ALA A 812 -4.21 -4.43 52.56
C ALA A 812 -3.28 -4.31 53.78
N GLU A 813 -2.07 -3.78 53.57
CA GLU A 813 -1.37 -2.96 54.57
C GLU A 813 -0.49 -1.88 53.88
N GLU A 814 -0.20 -0.79 54.60
CA GLU A 814 0.61 0.40 54.21
C GLU A 814 2.08 0.20 54.72
N SER A 815 3.08 1.09 54.72
CA SER A 815 3.33 2.52 54.36
C SER A 815 4.64 2.60 53.50
N GLU A 816 5.64 3.50 53.51
CA GLU A 816 6.06 4.82 54.11
C GLU A 816 7.13 5.39 53.11
N GLU A 817 7.26 6.67 52.74
CA GLU A 817 7.88 7.84 53.44
C GLU A 817 9.27 7.56 54.09
N ALA A 818 10.35 8.35 53.91
CA ALA A 818 10.67 9.57 53.13
C ALA A 818 12.21 9.57 52.74
N ASP A 819 13.01 10.63 52.47
CA ASP A 819 12.86 12.08 52.64
C ASP A 819 13.86 12.99 51.83
N GLU A 820 13.54 14.30 51.83
CA GLU A 820 14.27 15.61 51.69
C GLU A 820 15.83 15.74 51.78
N VAL A 821 16.55 16.81 51.29
CA VAL A 821 16.24 18.04 50.49
C VAL A 821 17.51 18.85 50.02
N ASN A 822 17.31 19.87 49.15
CA ASN A 822 18.15 21.10 48.91
C ASN A 822 19.51 21.01 48.15
N THR A 823 20.04 22.03 47.43
CA THR A 823 19.50 23.18 46.61
C THR A 823 20.59 23.87 45.74
N LYS A 824 20.16 24.77 44.82
CA LYS A 824 20.82 26.02 44.32
C LYS A 824 21.70 26.02 43.04
N THR A 825 21.19 26.80 42.08
CA THR A 825 21.81 27.56 40.97
C THR A 825 22.58 28.83 41.45
N PRO A 826 23.16 29.74 40.61
CA PRO A 826 23.43 29.75 39.14
C PRO A 826 24.82 30.33 38.71
N SER A 827 25.03 30.46 37.38
CA SER A 827 25.49 31.69 36.66
C SER A 827 26.89 31.79 36.00
N ASN A 828 26.90 32.44 34.82
CA ASN A 828 27.90 33.39 34.27
C ASN A 828 29.33 32.91 33.88
N SER A 829 30.04 33.52 32.89
CA SER A 829 29.70 34.59 31.91
C SER A 829 30.79 34.77 30.82
N ASN A 830 30.46 35.54 29.74
CA ASN A 830 31.37 36.35 28.89
C ASN A 830 32.39 35.60 27.99
N ASN A 831 32.89 36.09 26.84
CA ASN A 831 32.77 37.35 26.05
C ASN A 831 33.12 37.04 24.55
N ARG A 832 33.33 37.92 23.53
CA ARG A 832 33.51 39.39 23.38
C ARG A 832 33.16 39.88 21.93
N GLU A 833 33.46 41.16 21.67
CA GLU A 833 33.59 41.98 20.43
C GLU A 833 34.29 41.31 19.20
N ALA A 834 34.24 41.80 17.93
CA ALA A 834 34.32 43.21 17.50
C ALA A 834 33.84 43.59 16.06
N GLU A 835 33.33 44.82 15.95
CA GLU A 835 33.44 45.87 14.89
C GLU A 835 33.30 45.66 13.35
N SER A 836 32.39 46.49 12.77
CA SER A 836 32.49 47.21 11.48
C SER A 836 32.21 46.43 10.15
N LYS A 837 31.82 47.03 9.01
CA LYS A 837 31.87 48.43 8.50
C LYS A 837 30.57 48.91 7.81
N LYS A 838 30.53 50.22 7.51
CA LYS A 838 29.46 50.97 6.80
C LYS A 838 29.30 50.58 5.32
N GLY A 839 28.07 50.66 4.79
CA GLY A 839 27.79 50.71 3.35
C GLY A 839 26.56 51.59 3.03
N LYS A 840 26.74 52.72 2.33
CA LYS A 840 25.65 53.61 1.87
C LYS A 840 25.39 53.38 0.37
N GLY A 841 24.11 53.32 -0.03
CA GLY A 841 23.71 53.40 -1.45
C GLY A 841 22.19 53.58 -1.60
N LYS A 842 21.72 54.58 -2.35
CA LYS A 842 20.28 54.92 -2.51
C LYS A 842 19.87 55.07 -3.97
N ALA A 843 18.80 54.36 -4.35
CA ALA A 843 17.89 54.67 -5.48
C ALA A 843 18.54 54.55 -6.90
N LYS A 844 17.87 54.79 -8.05
CA LYS A 844 16.63 55.57 -8.32
C LYS A 844 16.05 55.31 -9.75
N LYS A 845 14.74 54.99 -9.88
CA LYS A 845 13.92 54.98 -11.13
C LYS A 845 14.34 53.98 -12.25
N GLY A 846 13.48 53.56 -13.20
CA GLY A 846 12.01 53.58 -13.23
C GLY A 846 11.34 53.68 -14.63
N LYS A 847 10.04 53.28 -14.68
CA LYS A 847 8.97 53.62 -15.67
C LYS A 847 8.97 53.07 -17.13
N LYS A 848 7.82 52.43 -17.46
CA LYS A 848 7.16 52.25 -18.79
C LYS A 848 7.85 51.35 -19.84
N GLY A 849 7.15 50.59 -20.70
CA GLY A 849 5.72 50.19 -20.73
C GLY A 849 5.09 50.03 -22.14
N LYS A 850 3.92 49.36 -22.22
CA LYS A 850 2.96 49.19 -23.37
C LYS A 850 3.34 48.28 -24.57
N GLY A 851 2.30 47.61 -25.11
CA GLY A 851 2.24 47.00 -26.47
C GLY A 851 2.60 45.51 -26.52
N ARG A 852 1.76 44.50 -26.80
CA ARG A 852 0.42 44.31 -27.44
C ARG A 852 0.44 44.07 -28.97
N ARG A 853 0.09 42.83 -29.38
CA ARG A 853 -0.08 42.29 -30.75
C ARG A 853 1.23 42.19 -31.57
N LYS A 854 1.35 41.26 -32.53
CA LYS A 854 0.34 40.32 -33.05
C LYS A 854 0.21 39.04 -32.24
#